data_AF-A0AAN0J635-F1
#
_entry.id   AF-A0AAN0J635-F1
#
_cell.length_a   1.000
_cell.length_b   1.000
_cell.length_c   1.000
_cell.angle_alpha   90.00
_cell.angle_beta   90.00
_cell.angle_gamma   90.00
#
_symmetry.space_group_name_H-M   'P 1'
#
loop_
_entity.id
_entity.type
_entity.pdbx_description
1 polymer ?
#
loop_
_entity_poly.entity_id
_entity_poly.type
_entity_poly.pdbx_seq_one_letter_code
_entity_poly.pdbx_strand_id
1 'polypeptide(L)'
;MTSTNQLKGRAFHCTVSVGDSLYVWGGAQDGLPGVHDSVEKRRITSNIRHFTPSTGQWITRGTTGTPPLGVRAYCCTAINDQLYYFGGYCGHGDCYHNSITQLDTVSLQWRELEPTDATRRVMRRGGGGMISFEHDGVHHLLMIGGMGSKPAVQLPHYKYIELSDGNWRTNEHSMYNQSSRKWNNPSIIGQCIPPASSFVIEMINNTRAVLFGGVETDDDAKDTRTNNIYILEISISTVFWQYIKKPEAIDQWPVGRWFHAGAIIITGSDCPMLVISGGLDKNADTLHDCWIFNITQYSWIKLAVPHSVNKRRSHSLSVFIMSPHCVWMITAGGSVDKRLTLVTNPNIVMLTELVTTNSKGEWTVSDTLDTNGMNYEEYKKKYQQQLQTRRRIWLEEYQKPRKGDTANIEQTVQALMKSLEEKKREAQVYHQQLEQKEREEAEKDQEIRRYRYQLQEKDRELRQSQEAVRRYQQQALTDDHWVINKDEVTLTEEELGRGSYGVVTVGIFRGLRVAVKSLHTLIISNYNRGLFSREMSISSRVRHPNLVQFIGATKVGNPLILTELMSTSLYKKLQETQLTNEQILSIAQDVALGLNYLHLFKPQPIIHRDVSSPNVLLKPCTGAAGYEAKVADYGTAKLQQGTSTGTVMPGNPAYAAPEAPIPDYHSPAMDVYSYSVLLMEMTLCSPPEMTTGEREVQSGSVSWSDMKSLIQRGLNANPRARPTMAQVIESLKRMKI
;
A
#
# COMPACT_ATOMS: atom_id res chain seq x y z
N MET A 1 -42.51 -25.28 8.01
CA MET A 1 -41.92 -23.99 7.56
C MET A 1 -40.48 -24.26 7.22
N THR A 2 -40.11 -24.27 5.93
CA THR A 2 -38.87 -24.92 5.45
C THR A 2 -37.94 -23.97 4.68
N SER A 3 -36.64 -24.15 4.91
CA SER A 3 -35.50 -23.84 4.00
C SER A 3 -35.23 -22.42 3.46
N THR A 4 -35.69 -21.33 4.10
CA THR A 4 -35.34 -19.96 3.63
C THR A 4 -33.85 -19.59 3.74
N ASN A 5 -33.10 -20.20 4.67
CA ASN A 5 -31.73 -19.77 4.99
C ASN A 5 -30.59 -20.61 4.36
N GLN A 6 -30.91 -21.74 3.72
CA GLN A 6 -29.89 -22.63 3.14
C GLN A 6 -29.18 -22.01 1.91
N LEU A 7 -27.95 -22.46 1.64
CA LEU A 7 -27.24 -22.10 0.42
C LEU A 7 -27.95 -22.70 -0.79
N LYS A 8 -28.38 -21.88 -1.75
CA LYS A 8 -28.91 -22.34 -3.05
C LYS A 8 -27.77 -22.60 -4.03
N GLY A 9 -28.06 -23.37 -5.10
CA GLY A 9 -27.10 -23.74 -6.14
C GLY A 9 -26.27 -22.56 -6.63
N ARG A 10 -24.94 -22.75 -6.67
CA ARG A 10 -23.97 -21.66 -6.85
C ARG A 10 -22.65 -22.17 -7.41
N ALA A 11 -22.14 -21.56 -8.46
CA ALA A 11 -20.81 -21.86 -9.02
C ALA A 11 -19.98 -20.57 -9.22
N PHE A 12 -18.68 -20.70 -9.50
CA PHE A 12 -17.76 -19.57 -9.73
C PHE A 12 -17.73 -18.57 -8.56
N HIS A 13 -17.70 -19.09 -7.35
CA HIS A 13 -17.59 -18.34 -6.10
C HIS A 13 -16.40 -18.87 -5.29
N CYS A 14 -15.96 -18.09 -4.33
CA CYS A 14 -14.99 -18.49 -3.32
C CYS A 14 -15.66 -18.49 -1.95
N THR A 15 -15.16 -19.32 -1.03
CA THR A 15 -15.58 -19.35 0.38
C THR A 15 -14.37 -19.13 1.26
N VAL A 16 -14.50 -18.27 2.26
CA VAL A 16 -13.38 -17.80 3.09
C VAL A 16 -13.79 -17.83 4.56
N SER A 17 -12.92 -18.37 5.41
CA SER A 17 -13.14 -18.47 6.85
C SER A 17 -12.72 -17.18 7.56
N VAL A 18 -13.57 -16.67 8.45
CA VAL A 18 -13.28 -15.60 9.41
C VAL A 18 -13.81 -16.06 10.77
N GLY A 19 -12.91 -16.25 11.74
CA GLY A 19 -13.24 -16.93 13.00
C GLY A 19 -13.85 -18.33 12.76
N ASP A 20 -14.92 -18.65 13.49
CA ASP A 20 -15.71 -19.89 13.33
C ASP A 20 -16.82 -19.74 12.27
N SER A 21 -16.61 -18.95 11.21
CA SER A 21 -17.63 -18.74 10.18
C SER A 21 -17.06 -18.71 8.77
N LEU A 22 -17.65 -19.53 7.90
CA LEU A 22 -17.31 -19.66 6.49
C LEU A 22 -18.24 -18.77 5.66
N TYR A 23 -17.70 -17.70 5.08
CA TYR A 23 -18.45 -16.70 4.34
C TYR A 23 -18.52 -17.01 2.84
N VAL A 24 -19.68 -16.72 2.24
CA VAL A 24 -20.02 -16.99 0.83
C VAL A 24 -20.80 -15.83 0.23
N TRP A 25 -20.32 -15.30 -0.88
CA TRP A 25 -20.94 -14.20 -1.63
C TRP A 25 -21.00 -14.54 -3.14
N GLY A 26 -21.65 -13.68 -3.94
CA GLY A 26 -21.60 -13.73 -5.41
C GLY A 26 -21.95 -15.08 -6.03
N GLY A 27 -21.22 -15.47 -7.06
CA GLY A 27 -21.37 -16.69 -7.83
C GLY A 27 -22.47 -16.66 -8.90
N ALA A 28 -22.35 -17.55 -9.88
CA ALA A 28 -23.44 -17.89 -10.79
C ALA A 28 -24.48 -18.70 -10.02
N GLN A 29 -25.73 -18.26 -10.06
CA GLN A 29 -26.87 -18.84 -9.32
C GLN A 29 -28.17 -18.53 -10.06
N ASP A 30 -29.20 -19.33 -9.84
CA ASP A 30 -30.51 -19.12 -10.47
C ASP A 30 -31.10 -17.74 -10.12
N GLY A 31 -31.75 -17.13 -11.12
CA GLY A 31 -32.36 -15.81 -10.99
C GLY A 31 -31.40 -14.61 -11.03
N LEU A 32 -30.07 -14.81 -11.00
CA LEU A 32 -29.11 -13.71 -11.11
C LEU A 32 -29.06 -13.16 -12.56
N PRO A 33 -29.43 -11.89 -12.82
CA PRO A 33 -29.50 -11.35 -14.17
C PRO A 33 -28.15 -11.31 -14.90
N GLY A 34 -28.14 -11.74 -16.17
CA GLY A 34 -26.98 -11.69 -17.08
C GLY A 34 -26.73 -10.32 -17.72
N VAL A 35 -26.97 -9.24 -16.97
CA VAL A 35 -26.74 -7.85 -17.40
C VAL A 35 -25.62 -7.23 -16.55
N HIS A 36 -24.99 -6.16 -17.05
CA HIS A 36 -23.89 -5.49 -16.33
C HIS A 36 -24.31 -5.08 -14.91
N ASP A 37 -25.44 -4.39 -14.77
CA ASP A 37 -26.02 -3.98 -13.51
C ASP A 37 -27.55 -3.86 -13.63
N SER A 38 -28.29 -4.10 -12.53
CA SER A 38 -29.74 -3.89 -12.44
C SER A 38 -30.21 -3.91 -10.98
N VAL A 39 -31.39 -3.35 -10.70
CA VAL A 39 -31.99 -3.35 -9.36
C VAL A 39 -32.13 -4.77 -8.80
N GLU A 40 -32.57 -5.74 -9.62
CA GLU A 40 -32.70 -7.13 -9.20
C GLU A 40 -31.33 -7.78 -8.93
N LYS A 41 -30.33 -7.50 -9.77
CA LYS A 41 -28.97 -8.00 -9.56
C LYS A 41 -28.40 -7.47 -8.24
N ARG A 42 -28.52 -6.17 -7.98
CA ARG A 42 -28.13 -5.53 -6.72
C ARG A 42 -28.90 -6.11 -5.52
N ARG A 43 -30.20 -6.38 -5.64
CA ARG A 43 -31.02 -7.02 -4.59
C ARG A 43 -30.45 -8.40 -4.22
N ILE A 44 -30.07 -9.20 -5.20
CA ILE A 44 -29.49 -10.52 -4.99
C ILE A 44 -28.07 -10.43 -4.39
N THR A 45 -27.24 -9.49 -4.86
CA THR A 45 -25.83 -9.35 -4.42
C THR A 45 -25.65 -8.58 -3.12
N SER A 46 -26.66 -7.85 -2.65
CA SER A 46 -26.67 -7.17 -1.34
C SER A 46 -26.93 -8.11 -0.15
N ASN A 47 -26.66 -9.40 -0.32
CA ASN A 47 -26.78 -10.42 0.71
C ASN A 47 -25.51 -11.28 0.74
N ILE A 48 -24.99 -11.50 1.94
CA ILE A 48 -23.93 -12.49 2.20
C ILE A 48 -24.51 -13.67 2.97
N ARG A 49 -23.94 -14.85 2.75
CA ARG A 49 -24.24 -16.06 3.54
C ARG A 49 -23.02 -16.44 4.35
N HIS A 50 -23.22 -16.91 5.57
CA HIS A 50 -22.18 -17.63 6.30
C HIS A 50 -22.72 -18.94 6.86
N PHE A 51 -21.79 -19.88 7.05
CA PHE A 51 -21.99 -21.16 7.71
C PHE A 51 -21.08 -21.24 8.92
N THR A 52 -21.63 -21.61 10.07
CA THR A 52 -20.89 -21.74 11.33
C THR A 52 -20.74 -23.22 11.67
N PRO A 53 -19.56 -23.85 11.48
CA PRO A 53 -19.36 -25.29 11.66
C PRO A 53 -19.75 -25.80 13.05
N SER A 54 -19.53 -25.03 14.12
CA SER A 54 -19.92 -25.41 15.48
C SER A 54 -21.42 -25.55 15.70
N THR A 55 -22.26 -24.94 14.85
CA THR A 55 -23.73 -24.96 14.96
C THR A 55 -24.42 -25.64 13.78
N GLY A 56 -23.73 -25.82 12.65
CA GLY A 56 -24.33 -26.31 11.40
C GLY A 56 -25.30 -25.34 10.74
N GLN A 57 -25.43 -24.11 11.25
CA GLN A 57 -26.42 -23.17 10.75
C GLN A 57 -25.88 -22.37 9.56
N TRP A 58 -26.69 -22.31 8.50
CA TRP A 58 -26.56 -21.31 7.44
C TRP A 58 -27.38 -20.08 7.81
N ILE A 59 -26.76 -18.91 7.72
CA ILE A 59 -27.40 -17.61 7.96
C ILE A 59 -27.19 -16.73 6.74
N THR A 60 -28.29 -16.22 6.17
CA THR A 60 -28.25 -15.15 5.16
C THR A 60 -28.41 -13.81 5.88
N ARG A 61 -27.54 -12.84 5.61
CA ARG A 61 -27.65 -11.47 6.13
C ARG A 61 -27.57 -10.46 4.99
N GLY A 62 -28.40 -9.41 5.07
CA GLY A 62 -28.27 -8.24 4.21
C GLY A 62 -26.98 -7.48 4.50
N THR A 63 -26.42 -6.86 3.48
CA THR A 63 -25.22 -6.02 3.56
C THR A 63 -25.55 -4.58 3.16
N THR A 64 -24.84 -3.59 3.69
CA THR A 64 -25.00 -2.17 3.37
C THR A 64 -23.85 -1.65 2.50
N GLY A 65 -24.02 -0.49 1.85
CA GLY A 65 -23.06 0.02 0.86
C GLY A 65 -23.22 -0.62 -0.52
N THR A 66 -22.17 -0.59 -1.34
CA THR A 66 -22.19 -1.07 -2.73
C THR A 66 -21.33 -2.34 -2.88
N PRO A 67 -21.94 -3.53 -3.09
CA PRO A 67 -21.19 -4.74 -3.42
C PRO A 67 -20.49 -4.62 -4.79
N PRO A 68 -19.36 -5.32 -5.02
CA PRO A 68 -18.69 -5.30 -6.32
C PRO A 68 -19.56 -5.87 -7.44
N LEU A 69 -19.38 -5.35 -8.66
CA LEU A 69 -20.09 -5.81 -9.86
C LEU A 69 -19.50 -7.10 -10.46
N GLY A 70 -18.24 -7.41 -10.16
CA GLY A 70 -17.53 -8.64 -10.54
C GLY A 70 -18.00 -9.86 -9.75
N VAL A 71 -19.26 -10.24 -9.95
CA VAL A 71 -19.97 -11.24 -9.13
C VAL A 71 -19.52 -12.69 -9.31
N ARG A 72 -18.79 -13.03 -10.38
CA ARG A 72 -18.35 -14.41 -10.69
C ARG A 72 -16.84 -14.47 -10.86
N ALA A 73 -16.21 -15.56 -10.41
CA ALA A 73 -14.77 -15.80 -10.55
C ALA A 73 -13.89 -14.62 -10.08
N TYR A 74 -14.34 -13.88 -9.06
CA TYR A 74 -13.52 -12.94 -8.32
C TYR A 74 -12.51 -13.70 -7.46
N CYS A 75 -11.40 -13.05 -7.10
CA CYS A 75 -10.47 -13.57 -6.10
C CYS A 75 -10.91 -13.07 -4.72
N CYS A 76 -10.75 -13.88 -3.65
CA CYS A 76 -11.19 -13.52 -2.30
C CYS A 76 -10.18 -13.97 -1.25
N THR A 77 -9.96 -13.15 -0.22
CA THR A 77 -9.15 -13.53 0.95
C THR A 77 -9.63 -12.79 2.21
N ALA A 78 -9.15 -13.19 3.39
CA ALA A 78 -9.51 -12.57 4.68
C ALA A 78 -8.28 -12.00 5.38
N ILE A 79 -8.45 -10.83 6.00
CA ILE A 79 -7.47 -10.23 6.90
C ILE A 79 -8.24 -9.77 8.14
N ASN A 80 -8.00 -10.41 9.28
CA ASN A 80 -8.79 -10.24 10.51
C ASN A 80 -10.30 -10.42 10.20
N ASP A 81 -11.16 -9.56 10.74
CA ASP A 81 -12.62 -9.64 10.54
C ASP A 81 -13.12 -9.07 9.19
N GLN A 82 -12.25 -8.94 8.19
CA GLN A 82 -12.54 -8.27 6.93
C GLN A 82 -12.24 -9.16 5.71
N LEU A 83 -13.21 -9.26 4.81
CA LEU A 83 -13.11 -9.97 3.54
C LEU A 83 -12.72 -9.00 2.42
N TYR A 84 -11.78 -9.41 1.57
CA TYR A 84 -11.30 -8.63 0.44
C TYR A 84 -11.63 -9.36 -0.86
N TYR A 85 -12.13 -8.62 -1.84
CA TYR A 85 -12.57 -9.12 -3.13
C TYR A 85 -11.86 -8.33 -4.23
N PHE A 86 -11.25 -9.05 -5.18
CA PHE A 86 -10.60 -8.46 -6.35
C PHE A 86 -11.21 -8.96 -7.66
N GLY A 87 -11.47 -8.00 -8.55
CA GLY A 87 -11.80 -8.23 -9.96
C GLY A 87 -13.09 -9.01 -10.18
N GLY A 88 -13.03 -10.03 -11.05
CA GLY A 88 -14.15 -10.89 -11.39
C GLY A 88 -14.94 -10.46 -12.63
N TYR A 89 -15.81 -11.35 -13.06
CA TYR A 89 -16.69 -11.22 -14.23
C TYR A 89 -18.11 -10.85 -13.80
N CYS A 90 -18.73 -9.86 -14.47
CA CYS A 90 -20.05 -9.40 -14.06
C CYS A 90 -21.21 -10.27 -14.60
N GLY A 91 -20.99 -11.12 -15.60
CA GLY A 91 -22.06 -11.94 -16.21
C GLY A 91 -22.66 -11.39 -17.50
N HIS A 92 -22.06 -10.36 -18.11
CA HIS A 92 -22.52 -9.72 -19.35
C HIS A 92 -21.34 -9.46 -20.31
N GLY A 93 -21.43 -9.92 -21.56
CA GLY A 93 -20.36 -9.78 -22.58
C GLY A 93 -19.01 -10.25 -22.04
N ASP A 94 -17.93 -9.56 -22.41
CA ASP A 94 -16.58 -9.73 -21.84
C ASP A 94 -16.25 -8.63 -20.81
N CYS A 95 -17.21 -8.34 -19.93
CA CYS A 95 -17.10 -7.29 -18.92
C CYS A 95 -16.50 -7.82 -17.60
N TYR A 96 -15.18 -7.65 -17.48
CA TYR A 96 -14.39 -7.95 -16.28
C TYR A 96 -14.07 -6.68 -15.48
N HIS A 97 -13.71 -6.86 -14.21
CA HIS A 97 -13.41 -5.81 -13.25
C HIS A 97 -11.96 -5.88 -12.73
N ASN A 98 -11.46 -4.78 -12.16
CA ASN A 98 -10.18 -4.67 -11.43
C ASN A 98 -10.33 -3.91 -10.10
N SER A 99 -11.56 -3.73 -9.61
CA SER A 99 -11.83 -3.13 -8.31
C SER A 99 -11.30 -3.99 -7.16
N ILE A 100 -10.83 -3.33 -6.09
CA ILE A 100 -10.67 -3.93 -4.77
C ILE A 100 -11.82 -3.43 -3.90
N THR A 101 -12.62 -4.35 -3.39
CA THR A 101 -13.69 -4.06 -2.43
C THR A 101 -13.49 -4.88 -1.17
N GLN A 102 -13.93 -4.30 -0.05
CA GLN A 102 -13.79 -4.83 1.29
C GLN A 102 -15.19 -4.99 1.89
N LEU A 103 -15.44 -6.07 2.61
CA LEU A 103 -16.62 -6.25 3.45
C LEU A 103 -16.15 -6.51 4.88
N ASP A 104 -16.59 -5.65 5.79
CA ASP A 104 -16.44 -5.85 7.22
C ASP A 104 -17.49 -6.87 7.71
N THR A 105 -17.05 -7.97 8.33
CA THR A 105 -17.95 -9.09 8.67
C THR A 105 -18.84 -8.83 9.89
N VAL A 106 -18.50 -7.83 10.71
CA VAL A 106 -19.23 -7.46 11.93
C VAL A 106 -20.37 -6.51 11.61
N SER A 107 -20.08 -5.42 10.90
CA SER A 107 -21.03 -4.39 10.47
C SER A 107 -21.76 -4.72 9.17
N LEU A 108 -21.24 -5.67 8.38
CA LEU A 108 -21.76 -6.07 7.07
C LEU A 108 -21.83 -4.92 6.06
N GLN A 109 -20.93 -3.95 6.21
CA GLN A 109 -20.82 -2.80 5.33
C GLN A 109 -19.73 -3.03 4.26
N TRP A 110 -20.12 -2.88 2.99
CA TRP A 110 -19.20 -2.82 1.86
C TRP A 110 -18.47 -1.48 1.81
N ARG A 111 -17.17 -1.55 1.53
CA ARG A 111 -16.30 -0.41 1.26
C ARG A 111 -15.53 -0.66 -0.02
N GLU A 112 -15.70 0.22 -1.00
CA GLU A 112 -14.79 0.25 -2.14
C GLU A 112 -13.44 0.85 -1.69
N LEU A 113 -12.36 0.10 -1.90
CA LEU A 113 -10.99 0.57 -1.66
C LEU A 113 -10.41 1.13 -2.95
N GLU A 114 -10.66 0.43 -4.05
CA GLU A 114 -10.26 0.78 -5.41
C GLU A 114 -11.41 0.52 -6.39
N PRO A 115 -11.89 1.53 -7.14
CA PRO A 115 -12.92 1.34 -8.15
C PRO A 115 -12.41 0.57 -9.37
N THR A 116 -13.34 0.03 -10.15
CA THR A 116 -13.04 -0.50 -11.49
C THR A 116 -12.77 0.66 -12.43
N ASP A 117 -11.64 0.63 -13.12
CA ASP A 117 -11.24 1.67 -14.07
C ASP A 117 -10.45 1.03 -15.21
N ALA A 118 -10.91 1.28 -16.43
CA ALA A 118 -10.39 0.69 -17.64
C ALA A 118 -9.03 1.26 -18.06
N THR A 119 -8.61 2.40 -17.53
CA THR A 119 -7.32 3.06 -17.87
C THR A 119 -6.16 2.62 -16.97
N ARG A 120 -6.43 1.85 -15.91
CA ARG A 120 -5.42 1.41 -14.94
C ARG A 120 -4.44 0.41 -15.55
N ARG A 121 -3.23 0.39 -14.97
CA ARG A 121 -2.18 -0.58 -15.28
C ARG A 121 -2.57 -2.03 -14.93
N VAL A 122 -3.39 -2.21 -13.91
CA VAL A 122 -3.83 -3.53 -13.44
C VAL A 122 -4.94 -4.05 -14.34
N MET A 123 -4.71 -5.15 -15.03
CA MET A 123 -5.66 -5.74 -15.98
C MET A 123 -6.97 -6.15 -15.30
N ARG A 124 -8.11 -5.86 -15.95
CA ARG A 124 -9.45 -6.30 -15.57
C ARG A 124 -9.61 -7.80 -15.82
N ARG A 125 -9.72 -8.60 -14.76
CA ARG A 125 -9.61 -10.06 -14.83
C ARG A 125 -10.37 -10.79 -13.74
N GLY A 126 -10.70 -12.05 -14.03
CA GLY A 126 -11.23 -13.04 -13.08
C GLY A 126 -10.48 -14.37 -13.22
N GLY A 127 -10.73 -15.28 -12.27
CA GLY A 127 -10.07 -16.59 -12.24
C GLY A 127 -8.54 -16.52 -12.11
N GLY A 128 -8.02 -15.46 -11.49
CA GLY A 128 -6.64 -15.41 -11.00
C GLY A 128 -6.55 -15.93 -9.57
N GLY A 129 -5.44 -15.65 -8.92
CA GLY A 129 -5.25 -15.84 -7.49
C GLY A 129 -5.18 -14.53 -6.72
N MET A 130 -5.54 -14.55 -5.43
CA MET A 130 -5.25 -13.47 -4.48
C MET A 130 -4.91 -14.05 -3.13
N ILE A 131 -3.80 -13.57 -2.55
CA ILE A 131 -3.31 -13.95 -1.22
C ILE A 131 -2.95 -12.69 -0.43
N SER A 132 -3.03 -12.77 0.89
CA SER A 132 -2.67 -11.68 1.81
C SER A 132 -1.49 -12.04 2.68
N PHE A 133 -0.56 -11.10 2.86
CA PHE A 133 0.57 -11.23 3.79
C PHE A 133 0.81 -9.92 4.56
N GLU A 134 1.53 -10.00 5.66
CA GLU A 134 1.95 -8.86 6.49
C GLU A 134 3.45 -8.62 6.38
N HIS A 135 3.85 -7.35 6.36
CA HIS A 135 5.24 -6.93 6.49
C HIS A 135 5.29 -5.63 7.29
N ASP A 136 6.14 -5.57 8.32
CA ASP A 136 6.30 -4.43 9.23
C ASP A 136 4.97 -3.85 9.77
N GLY A 137 4.04 -4.73 10.17
CA GLY A 137 2.71 -4.34 10.67
C GLY A 137 1.73 -3.86 9.60
N VAL A 138 2.05 -4.02 8.32
CA VAL A 138 1.20 -3.60 7.19
C VAL A 138 0.82 -4.79 6.32
N HIS A 139 -0.49 -5.00 6.15
CA HIS A 139 -1.00 -6.02 5.24
C HIS A 139 -0.94 -5.58 3.78
N HIS A 140 -0.65 -6.56 2.92
CA HIS A 140 -0.55 -6.44 1.48
C HIS A 140 -1.41 -7.53 0.83
N LEU A 141 -2.09 -7.18 -0.26
CA LEU A 141 -2.78 -8.14 -1.14
C LEU A 141 -1.92 -8.37 -2.38
N LEU A 142 -1.60 -9.61 -2.71
CA LEU A 142 -0.89 -10.00 -3.93
C LEU A 142 -1.85 -10.74 -4.87
N MET A 143 -2.13 -10.13 -6.02
CA MET A 143 -2.98 -10.67 -7.07
C MET A 143 -2.12 -11.19 -8.22
N ILE A 144 -2.38 -12.43 -8.65
CA ILE A 144 -1.54 -13.15 -9.62
C ILE A 144 -2.41 -13.69 -10.76
N GLY A 145 -2.00 -13.41 -11.99
CA GLY A 145 -2.57 -13.96 -13.21
C GLY A 145 -4.08 -13.72 -13.36
N GLY A 146 -4.73 -14.57 -14.16
CA GLY A 146 -6.16 -14.51 -14.48
C GLY A 146 -6.44 -14.23 -15.96
N MET A 147 -7.73 -14.20 -16.29
CA MET A 147 -8.24 -13.98 -17.65
C MET A 147 -9.29 -12.86 -17.64
N GLY A 148 -9.34 -12.03 -18.68
CA GLY A 148 -10.37 -10.99 -18.81
C GLY A 148 -10.17 -10.05 -20.00
N SER A 149 -10.68 -8.82 -19.88
CA SER A 149 -10.66 -7.84 -20.96
C SER A 149 -9.23 -7.36 -21.29
N LYS A 150 -9.00 -6.99 -22.55
CA LYS A 150 -7.74 -6.39 -23.04
C LYS A 150 -7.12 -5.37 -22.05
N PRO A 151 -5.84 -5.53 -21.66
CA PRO A 151 -5.17 -4.60 -20.75
C PRO A 151 -4.96 -3.23 -21.40
N ALA A 152 -5.13 -2.15 -20.63
CA ALA A 152 -4.86 -0.79 -21.12
C ALA A 152 -3.37 -0.43 -21.11
N VAL A 153 -2.58 -1.06 -20.23
CA VAL A 153 -1.12 -0.96 -20.21
C VAL A 153 -0.56 -2.37 -20.07
N GLN A 154 0.28 -2.79 -21.02
CA GLN A 154 1.05 -4.02 -20.90
C GLN A 154 2.39 -3.70 -20.22
N LEU A 155 2.60 -4.26 -19.03
CA LEU A 155 3.85 -4.09 -18.28
C LEU A 155 4.93 -5.03 -18.85
N PRO A 156 6.15 -4.56 -19.16
CA PRO A 156 7.14 -5.31 -19.95
C PRO A 156 7.68 -6.58 -19.30
N HIS A 157 7.47 -6.76 -17.98
CA HIS A 157 7.91 -7.94 -17.24
C HIS A 157 6.84 -9.06 -17.18
N TYR A 158 5.63 -8.81 -17.67
CA TYR A 158 4.52 -9.77 -17.67
C TYR A 158 4.05 -10.02 -19.10
N LYS A 159 3.63 -11.25 -19.38
CA LYS A 159 3.04 -11.63 -20.66
C LYS A 159 1.53 -11.41 -20.63
N TYR A 160 0.99 -10.94 -21.76
CA TYR A 160 -0.44 -10.74 -21.98
C TYR A 160 -0.75 -11.34 -23.35
N ILE A 161 -1.54 -12.41 -23.38
CA ILE A 161 -1.81 -13.18 -24.60
C ILE A 161 -3.29 -13.06 -24.92
N GLU A 162 -3.59 -12.64 -26.14
CA GLU A 162 -4.94 -12.61 -26.71
C GLU A 162 -5.36 -14.03 -27.10
N LEU A 163 -6.55 -14.43 -26.69
CA LEU A 163 -7.13 -15.75 -26.93
C LEU A 163 -8.08 -15.69 -28.12
N SER A 164 -8.43 -16.86 -28.66
CA SER A 164 -9.31 -16.98 -29.83
C SER A 164 -10.76 -16.51 -29.61
N ASP A 165 -11.18 -16.30 -28.35
CA ASP A 165 -12.47 -15.70 -27.98
C ASP A 165 -12.41 -14.17 -27.77
N GLY A 166 -11.24 -13.54 -27.97
CA GLY A 166 -11.02 -12.11 -27.73
C GLY A 166 -10.76 -11.74 -26.26
N ASN A 167 -10.83 -12.70 -25.34
CA ASN A 167 -10.34 -12.50 -23.98
C ASN A 167 -8.81 -12.53 -23.96
N TRP A 168 -8.24 -11.99 -22.90
CA TRP A 168 -6.80 -11.93 -22.69
C TRP A 168 -6.45 -12.72 -21.43
N ARG A 169 -5.29 -13.40 -21.42
CA ARG A 169 -4.74 -14.09 -20.25
C ARG A 169 -3.36 -13.54 -19.90
N THR A 170 -3.03 -13.51 -18.61
CA THR A 170 -1.78 -12.92 -18.13
C THR A 170 -1.13 -13.69 -16.98
N ASN A 171 0.16 -13.45 -16.76
CA ASN A 171 0.88 -13.77 -15.53
C ASN A 171 1.21 -12.50 -14.71
N GLU A 172 0.47 -11.40 -14.92
CA GLU A 172 0.59 -10.15 -14.17
C GLU A 172 0.56 -10.40 -12.65
N HIS A 173 1.57 -9.88 -11.95
CA HIS A 173 1.61 -9.79 -10.50
C HIS A 173 1.38 -8.35 -10.07
N SER A 174 0.44 -8.14 -9.17
CA SER A 174 0.03 -6.82 -8.70
C SER A 174 -0.11 -6.87 -7.19
N MET A 175 0.72 -6.13 -6.46
CA MET A 175 0.54 -5.94 -5.02
C MET A 175 -0.22 -4.65 -4.71
N TYR A 176 -1.05 -4.70 -3.68
CA TYR A 176 -1.74 -3.56 -3.12
C TYR A 176 -1.43 -3.41 -1.63
N ASN A 177 -0.79 -2.32 -1.25
CA ASN A 177 -0.48 -1.97 0.13
C ASN A 177 -1.70 -1.33 0.79
N GLN A 178 -2.26 -1.98 1.82
CA GLN A 178 -3.54 -1.60 2.44
C GLN A 178 -3.49 -0.20 3.11
N SER A 179 -2.38 0.12 3.79
CA SER A 179 -2.23 1.35 4.57
C SER A 179 -2.06 2.59 3.69
N SER A 180 -1.23 2.50 2.64
CA SER A 180 -0.94 3.61 1.72
C SER A 180 -1.92 3.72 0.55
N ARG A 181 -2.73 2.67 0.30
CA ARG A 181 -3.62 2.54 -0.86
C ARG A 181 -2.91 2.70 -2.19
N LYS A 182 -1.75 2.06 -2.31
CA LYS A 182 -0.91 2.12 -3.52
C LYS A 182 -0.64 0.74 -4.07
N TRP A 183 -0.53 0.70 -5.39
CA TRP A 183 -0.11 -0.47 -6.14
C TRP A 183 1.42 -0.49 -6.25
N ASN A 184 2.01 -1.66 -6.05
CA ASN A 184 3.41 -1.97 -6.31
C ASN A 184 3.50 -3.25 -7.16
N ASN A 185 4.53 -3.36 -7.99
CA ASN A 185 4.77 -4.54 -8.82
C ASN A 185 6.02 -5.25 -8.27
N PRO A 186 5.94 -6.52 -7.84
CA PRO A 186 7.13 -7.26 -7.44
C PRO A 186 8.08 -7.51 -8.61
N SER A 187 9.37 -7.52 -8.29
CA SER A 187 10.38 -8.21 -9.08
C SER A 187 10.13 -9.71 -9.02
N ILE A 188 9.97 -10.35 -10.17
CA ILE A 188 9.73 -11.79 -10.26
C ILE A 188 11.08 -12.49 -10.45
N ILE A 189 11.31 -13.54 -9.65
CA ILE A 189 12.56 -14.30 -9.63
C ILE A 189 12.22 -15.79 -9.77
N GLY A 190 13.07 -16.58 -10.44
CA GLY A 190 12.90 -18.02 -10.58
C GLY A 190 11.92 -18.42 -11.69
N GLN A 191 11.32 -19.60 -11.56
CA GLN A 191 10.52 -20.25 -12.61
C GLN A 191 9.04 -19.84 -12.49
N CYS A 192 8.75 -18.58 -12.81
CA CYS A 192 7.40 -18.04 -12.82
C CYS A 192 6.46 -18.80 -13.77
N ILE A 193 5.17 -18.87 -13.40
CA ILE A 193 4.10 -19.37 -14.27
C ILE A 193 4.03 -18.62 -15.61
N PRO A 194 3.69 -19.32 -16.71
CA PRO A 194 3.15 -18.70 -17.92
C PRO A 194 1.84 -17.95 -17.65
N PRO A 195 1.30 -17.17 -18.61
CA PRO A 195 -0.05 -16.64 -18.54
C PRO A 195 -1.09 -17.71 -18.17
N ALA A 196 -1.69 -17.57 -16.99
CA ALA A 196 -2.48 -18.65 -16.40
C ALA A 196 -3.76 -18.17 -15.73
N SER A 197 -4.76 -19.04 -15.65
CA SER A 197 -6.02 -18.79 -14.96
C SER A 197 -6.68 -20.08 -14.46
N SER A 198 -7.69 -19.96 -13.61
CA SER A 198 -8.50 -21.07 -13.07
C SER A 198 -7.71 -22.11 -12.28
N PHE A 199 -6.60 -21.67 -11.69
CA PHE A 199 -5.73 -22.39 -10.75
C PHE A 199 -6.17 -22.14 -9.29
N VAL A 200 -5.58 -22.89 -8.36
CA VAL A 200 -5.69 -22.64 -6.91
C VAL A 200 -4.36 -22.10 -6.39
N ILE A 201 -4.40 -21.10 -5.52
CA ILE A 201 -3.24 -20.61 -4.76
C ILE A 201 -3.64 -20.44 -3.30
N GLU A 202 -2.81 -20.93 -2.39
CA GLU A 202 -3.06 -20.92 -0.94
C GLU A 202 -1.81 -20.48 -0.17
N MET A 203 -2.01 -19.75 0.94
CA MET A 203 -0.92 -19.37 1.83
C MET A 203 -0.49 -20.55 2.70
N ILE A 204 0.81 -20.84 2.72
CA ILE A 204 1.42 -21.83 3.63
C ILE A 204 1.70 -21.17 4.99
N ASN A 205 2.24 -19.95 4.94
CA ASN A 205 2.49 -19.08 6.08
C ASN A 205 2.65 -17.63 5.54
N ASN A 206 2.97 -16.67 6.40
CA ASN A 206 3.05 -15.25 6.02
C ASN A 206 4.01 -14.93 4.85
N THR A 207 5.05 -15.75 4.59
CA THR A 207 6.03 -15.48 3.52
C THR A 207 6.06 -16.54 2.42
N ARG A 208 5.21 -17.58 2.50
CA ARG A 208 5.20 -18.68 1.51
C ARG A 208 3.79 -19.06 1.08
N ALA A 209 3.64 -19.37 -0.21
CA ALA A 209 2.41 -19.88 -0.80
C ALA A 209 2.66 -21.09 -1.70
N VAL A 210 1.60 -21.83 -2.00
CA VAL A 210 1.58 -22.94 -2.97
C VAL A 210 0.53 -22.65 -4.04
N LEU A 211 0.89 -22.88 -5.31
CA LEU A 211 -0.03 -22.84 -6.46
C LEU A 211 -0.11 -24.22 -7.10
N PHE A 212 -1.32 -24.64 -7.50
CA PHE A 212 -1.54 -25.86 -8.28
C PHE A 212 -2.53 -25.66 -9.43
N GLY A 213 -2.23 -26.32 -10.55
CA GLY A 213 -3.16 -26.51 -11.66
C GLY A 213 -3.49 -25.24 -12.42
N GLY A 214 -4.61 -25.27 -13.16
CA GLY A 214 -5.10 -24.19 -14.00
C GLY A 214 -5.08 -24.47 -15.50
N VAL A 215 -5.28 -23.41 -16.28
CA VAL A 215 -4.99 -23.34 -17.71
C VAL A 215 -3.83 -22.38 -17.90
N GLU A 216 -2.70 -22.89 -18.38
CA GLU A 216 -1.55 -22.12 -18.84
C GLU A 216 -1.65 -21.91 -20.36
N THR A 217 -1.16 -20.77 -20.86
CA THR A 217 -1.09 -20.45 -22.30
C THR A 217 0.35 -20.18 -22.69
N ASP A 218 0.80 -20.83 -23.76
CA ASP A 218 2.12 -20.59 -24.38
C ASP A 218 2.10 -19.41 -25.35
N ASP A 219 3.28 -19.05 -25.90
CA ASP A 219 3.43 -17.90 -26.79
C ASP A 219 2.72 -18.07 -28.16
N ASP A 220 2.33 -19.31 -28.51
CA ASP A 220 1.51 -19.63 -29.69
C ASP A 220 -0.01 -19.57 -29.38
N ALA A 221 -0.38 -18.98 -28.24
CA ALA A 221 -1.75 -18.85 -27.73
C ALA A 221 -2.48 -20.19 -27.50
N LYS A 222 -1.75 -21.27 -27.24
CA LYS A 222 -2.31 -22.62 -27.03
C LYS A 222 -2.48 -22.95 -25.55
N ASP A 223 -3.70 -23.35 -25.20
CA ASP A 223 -4.10 -23.62 -23.82
C ASP A 223 -3.78 -25.06 -23.36
N THR A 224 -2.93 -25.18 -22.35
CA THR A 224 -2.60 -26.45 -21.68
C THR A 224 -3.23 -26.51 -20.29
N ARG A 225 -3.93 -27.63 -19.98
CA ARG A 225 -4.46 -27.89 -18.63
C ARG A 225 -3.33 -28.48 -17.80
N THR A 226 -2.88 -27.73 -16.80
CA THR A 226 -1.64 -28.03 -16.08
C THR A 226 -1.90 -28.81 -14.78
N ASN A 227 -0.91 -29.61 -14.38
CA ASN A 227 -0.78 -30.22 -13.04
C ASN A 227 0.57 -29.84 -12.41
N ASN A 228 1.14 -28.71 -12.85
CA ASN A 228 2.31 -28.11 -12.25
C ASN A 228 2.02 -27.65 -10.82
N ILE A 229 3.05 -27.74 -9.98
CA ILE A 229 3.06 -27.24 -8.61
C ILE A 229 4.14 -26.18 -8.53
N TYR A 230 3.80 -25.06 -7.92
CA TYR A 230 4.76 -23.99 -7.65
C TYR A 230 4.72 -23.64 -6.16
N ILE A 231 5.91 -23.42 -5.61
CA ILE A 231 6.11 -22.84 -4.28
C ILE A 231 6.59 -21.42 -4.48
N LEU A 232 5.97 -20.48 -3.78
CA LEU A 232 6.32 -19.07 -3.82
C LEU A 232 6.97 -18.67 -2.51
N GLU A 233 8.00 -17.84 -2.57
CA GLU A 233 8.49 -17.04 -1.43
C GLU A 233 8.23 -15.56 -1.72
N ILE A 234 7.63 -14.87 -0.74
CA ILE A 234 6.97 -13.58 -0.94
C ILE A 234 7.58 -12.54 0.00
N SER A 235 7.92 -11.38 -0.56
CA SER A 235 8.26 -10.16 0.19
C SER A 235 7.51 -8.96 -0.39
N ILE A 236 7.69 -7.77 0.18
CA ILE A 236 7.11 -6.51 -0.34
C ILE A 236 7.65 -6.10 -1.73
N SER A 237 8.82 -6.60 -2.13
CA SER A 237 9.50 -6.19 -3.36
C SER A 237 9.79 -7.33 -4.33
N THR A 238 9.71 -8.58 -3.88
CA THR A 238 10.03 -9.77 -4.67
C THR A 238 8.99 -10.88 -4.51
N VAL A 239 8.80 -11.65 -5.57
CA VAL A 239 8.15 -12.97 -5.52
C VAL A 239 9.07 -13.97 -6.21
N PHE A 240 9.64 -14.88 -5.43
CA PHE A 240 10.47 -15.98 -5.93
C PHE A 240 9.59 -17.21 -6.22
N TRP A 241 9.76 -17.79 -7.40
CA TRP A 241 9.01 -18.94 -7.89
C TRP A 241 9.90 -20.17 -8.01
N GLN A 242 9.53 -21.23 -7.31
CA GLN A 242 10.12 -22.56 -7.43
C GLN A 242 9.11 -23.52 -8.07
N TYR A 243 9.43 -24.03 -9.26
CA TYR A 243 8.64 -25.10 -9.89
C TYR A 243 9.03 -26.46 -9.31
N ILE A 244 8.04 -27.25 -8.89
CA ILE A 244 8.24 -28.61 -8.37
C ILE A 244 7.98 -29.61 -9.50
N LYS A 245 9.06 -30.12 -10.11
CA LYS A 245 8.98 -31.17 -11.14
C LYS A 245 8.40 -32.46 -10.53
N LYS A 246 7.46 -33.10 -11.21
CA LYS A 246 7.00 -34.46 -10.89
C LYS A 246 8.21 -35.42 -10.77
N PRO A 247 8.38 -36.15 -9.66
CA PRO A 247 9.39 -37.19 -9.54
C PRO A 247 9.12 -38.37 -10.50
N GLU A 248 10.17 -38.86 -11.16
CA GLU A 248 10.05 -39.88 -12.22
C GLU A 248 9.60 -41.25 -11.70
N ALA A 249 9.82 -41.54 -10.42
CA ALA A 249 9.48 -42.81 -9.77
C ALA A 249 8.07 -42.87 -9.14
N ILE A 250 7.17 -41.91 -9.43
CA ILE A 250 5.82 -41.85 -8.83
C ILE A 250 4.73 -42.01 -9.89
N ASP A 251 4.02 -43.14 -9.87
CA ASP A 251 2.92 -43.42 -10.78
C ASP A 251 1.66 -42.58 -10.48
N GLN A 252 1.33 -42.38 -9.20
CA GLN A 252 0.13 -41.64 -8.81
C GLN A 252 0.39 -40.13 -8.72
N TRP A 253 -0.08 -39.40 -9.73
CA TRP A 253 -0.02 -37.93 -9.78
C TRP A 253 -1.34 -37.40 -10.35
N PRO A 254 -1.91 -36.29 -9.83
CA PRO A 254 -3.15 -35.73 -10.36
C PRO A 254 -2.99 -35.29 -11.82
N VAL A 255 -3.99 -35.58 -12.65
CA VAL A 255 -4.04 -35.08 -14.04
C VAL A 255 -4.21 -33.56 -14.08
N GLY A 256 -3.76 -32.95 -15.18
CA GLY A 256 -3.86 -31.52 -15.42
C GLY A 256 -5.31 -31.03 -15.42
N ARG A 257 -5.58 -29.97 -14.65
CA ARG A 257 -6.96 -29.59 -14.31
C ARG A 257 -7.18 -28.11 -14.05
N TRP A 258 -8.40 -27.65 -14.30
CA TRP A 258 -8.84 -26.26 -14.13
C TRP A 258 -10.25 -26.17 -13.56
N PHE A 259 -10.62 -25.03 -12.96
CA PHE A 259 -11.87 -24.88 -12.18
C PHE A 259 -12.07 -25.96 -11.11
N HIS A 260 -10.97 -26.52 -10.60
CA HIS A 260 -10.94 -27.32 -9.39
C HIS A 260 -10.99 -26.40 -8.17
N ALA A 261 -11.29 -26.96 -7.01
CA ALA A 261 -11.14 -26.25 -5.75
C ALA A 261 -9.97 -26.81 -4.95
N GLY A 262 -9.45 -26.03 -4.01
CA GLY A 262 -8.45 -26.49 -3.06
C GLY A 262 -8.44 -25.62 -1.81
N ALA A 263 -7.72 -26.08 -0.79
CA ALA A 263 -7.58 -25.42 0.51
C ALA A 263 -6.32 -25.96 1.23
N ILE A 264 -5.68 -25.13 2.04
CA ILE A 264 -4.54 -25.53 2.87
C ILE A 264 -4.99 -26.15 4.21
N ILE A 265 -4.28 -27.19 4.67
CA ILE A 265 -4.35 -27.75 6.01
C ILE A 265 -3.05 -27.42 6.74
N ILE A 266 -3.15 -26.75 7.89
CA ILE A 266 -2.03 -26.37 8.76
C ILE A 266 -2.37 -26.79 10.20
N THR A 267 -2.02 -28.02 10.58
CA THR A 267 -2.42 -28.65 11.85
C THR A 267 -1.43 -28.45 13.01
N GLY A 268 -0.54 -27.45 12.91
CA GLY A 268 0.52 -27.21 13.91
C GLY A 268 1.74 -28.13 13.80
N SER A 269 1.72 -29.09 12.88
CA SER A 269 2.87 -29.86 12.41
C SER A 269 3.62 -29.09 11.31
N ASP A 270 4.95 -29.22 11.20
CA ASP A 270 5.81 -28.65 10.15
C ASP A 270 5.59 -29.24 8.72
N CYS A 271 4.41 -29.80 8.49
CA CYS A 271 3.96 -30.46 7.27
C CYS A 271 2.66 -29.81 6.78
N PRO A 272 2.70 -28.61 6.19
CA PRO A 272 1.54 -28.00 5.55
C PRO A 272 1.11 -28.82 4.34
N MET A 273 -0.18 -28.92 4.10
CA MET A 273 -0.74 -29.79 3.05
C MET A 273 -1.78 -29.07 2.21
N LEU A 274 -1.70 -29.19 0.89
CA LEU A 274 -2.71 -28.67 -0.03
C LEU A 274 -3.71 -29.78 -0.38
N VAL A 275 -4.99 -29.58 -0.09
CA VAL A 275 -6.06 -30.45 -0.59
C VAL A 275 -6.59 -29.88 -1.89
N ILE A 276 -6.87 -30.72 -2.88
CA ILE A 276 -7.57 -30.36 -4.13
C ILE A 276 -8.72 -31.33 -4.40
N SER A 277 -9.79 -30.83 -5.02
CA SER A 277 -10.95 -31.66 -5.40
C SER A 277 -11.52 -31.27 -6.76
N GLY A 278 -11.91 -32.30 -7.53
CA GLY A 278 -12.66 -32.16 -8.77
C GLY A 278 -12.03 -31.27 -9.83
N GLY A 279 -12.87 -30.45 -10.46
CA GLY A 279 -12.54 -29.60 -11.60
C GLY A 279 -12.78 -30.28 -12.94
N LEU A 280 -12.12 -29.76 -13.98
CA LEU A 280 -12.18 -30.26 -15.35
C LEU A 280 -10.81 -30.71 -15.83
N ASP A 281 -10.78 -31.73 -16.68
CA ASP A 281 -9.57 -32.18 -17.38
C ASP A 281 -9.33 -31.42 -18.70
N LYS A 282 -8.38 -31.92 -19.52
CA LYS A 282 -8.07 -31.41 -20.87
C LYS A 282 -9.20 -31.58 -21.90
N ASN A 283 -10.10 -32.54 -21.72
CA ASN A 283 -11.28 -32.78 -22.56
C ASN A 283 -12.50 -31.97 -22.06
N ALA A 284 -12.31 -31.17 -21.02
CA ALA A 284 -13.34 -30.48 -20.24
C ALA A 284 -14.33 -31.42 -19.52
N ASP A 285 -13.96 -32.68 -19.31
CA ASP A 285 -14.76 -33.66 -18.58
C ASP A 285 -14.58 -33.47 -17.07
N THR A 286 -15.65 -33.67 -16.31
CA THR A 286 -15.66 -33.39 -14.86
C THR A 286 -14.93 -34.50 -14.10
N LEU A 287 -13.84 -34.10 -13.46
CA LEU A 287 -13.02 -34.96 -12.62
C LEU A 287 -13.80 -35.40 -11.37
N HIS A 288 -13.45 -36.58 -10.86
CA HIS A 288 -14.13 -37.26 -9.75
C HIS A 288 -13.11 -37.82 -8.75
N ASP A 289 -12.04 -37.06 -8.53
CA ASP A 289 -10.94 -37.38 -7.65
C ASP A 289 -10.66 -36.23 -6.67
N CYS A 290 -10.06 -36.58 -5.53
CA CYS A 290 -9.66 -35.66 -4.48
C CYS A 290 -8.27 -36.09 -4.01
N TRP A 291 -7.39 -35.15 -3.74
CA TRP A 291 -6.00 -35.42 -3.42
C TRP A 291 -5.49 -34.50 -2.31
N ILE A 292 -4.55 -35.00 -1.51
CA ILE A 292 -3.73 -34.22 -0.58
C ILE A 292 -2.29 -34.24 -1.08
N PHE A 293 -1.67 -33.06 -1.16
CA PHE A 293 -0.24 -32.88 -1.38
C PHE A 293 0.44 -32.57 -0.06
N ASN A 294 1.43 -33.37 0.34
CA ASN A 294 2.34 -33.01 1.42
C ASN A 294 3.44 -32.12 0.85
N ILE A 295 3.45 -30.83 1.24
CA ILE A 295 4.37 -29.83 0.68
C ILE A 295 5.81 -30.08 1.13
N THR A 296 6.02 -30.64 2.33
CA THR A 296 7.36 -30.95 2.86
C THR A 296 7.96 -32.21 2.23
N GLN A 297 7.13 -33.20 1.88
CA GLN A 297 7.57 -34.48 1.29
C GLN A 297 7.45 -34.53 -0.24
N TYR A 298 6.82 -33.53 -0.87
CA TYR A 298 6.47 -33.48 -2.29
C TYR A 298 5.71 -34.73 -2.80
N SER A 299 4.84 -35.27 -1.94
CA SER A 299 4.09 -36.52 -2.19
C SER A 299 2.58 -36.27 -2.28
N TRP A 300 1.90 -37.04 -3.13
CA TRP A 300 0.45 -37.00 -3.31
C TRP A 300 -0.22 -38.24 -2.71
N ILE A 301 -1.33 -38.03 -2.01
CA ILE A 301 -2.21 -39.08 -1.47
C ILE A 301 -3.60 -38.87 -2.07
N LYS A 302 -4.17 -39.91 -2.69
CA LYS A 302 -5.53 -39.86 -3.23
C LYS A 302 -6.56 -40.15 -2.13
N LEU A 303 -7.54 -39.29 -1.96
CA LEU A 303 -8.63 -39.45 -1.00
C LEU A 303 -9.85 -40.14 -1.64
N ALA A 304 -10.38 -41.15 -0.94
CA ALA A 304 -11.62 -41.83 -1.29
C ALA A 304 -12.85 -41.04 -0.78
N VAL A 305 -13.16 -39.89 -1.40
CA VAL A 305 -14.38 -39.12 -1.10
C VAL A 305 -15.54 -39.48 -2.05
N PRO A 306 -16.81 -39.35 -1.60
CA PRO A 306 -17.97 -39.59 -2.47
C PRO A 306 -18.01 -38.71 -3.73
N HIS A 307 -18.72 -39.15 -4.77
CA HIS A 307 -18.96 -38.34 -5.97
C HIS A 307 -19.74 -37.06 -5.69
N SER A 308 -20.56 -37.03 -4.63
CA SER A 308 -21.17 -35.80 -4.14
C SER A 308 -20.15 -34.78 -3.62
N VAL A 309 -18.90 -35.14 -3.35
CA VAL A 309 -17.84 -34.21 -2.97
C VAL A 309 -17.01 -33.82 -4.20
N ASN A 310 -16.46 -34.81 -4.91
CA ASN A 310 -15.42 -34.56 -5.93
C ASN A 310 -15.93 -34.37 -7.37
N LYS A 311 -17.11 -34.89 -7.75
CA LYS A 311 -17.58 -34.87 -9.15
C LYS A 311 -18.24 -33.54 -9.52
N ARG A 312 -17.48 -32.45 -9.40
CA ARG A 312 -17.94 -31.06 -9.58
C ARG A 312 -16.80 -30.12 -9.98
N ARG A 313 -17.17 -29.06 -10.70
CA ARG A 313 -16.30 -27.95 -11.14
C ARG A 313 -16.80 -26.62 -10.59
N SER A 314 -15.92 -25.61 -10.53
CA SER A 314 -16.26 -24.23 -10.17
C SER A 314 -16.96 -24.12 -8.79
N HIS A 315 -16.62 -25.05 -7.89
CA HIS A 315 -17.00 -25.08 -6.49
C HIS A 315 -15.89 -24.44 -5.65
N SER A 316 -16.10 -24.31 -4.34
CA SER A 316 -15.04 -23.94 -3.40
C SER A 316 -14.73 -25.08 -2.43
N LEU A 317 -13.55 -25.00 -1.84
CA LEU A 317 -13.09 -25.85 -0.75
C LEU A 317 -12.63 -24.95 0.39
N SER A 318 -12.87 -25.37 1.62
CA SER A 318 -12.35 -24.69 2.81
C SER A 318 -12.10 -25.71 3.91
N VAL A 319 -11.24 -25.36 4.86
CA VAL A 319 -10.78 -26.27 5.91
C VAL A 319 -11.18 -25.72 7.26
N PHE A 320 -11.69 -26.60 8.13
CA PHE A 320 -11.96 -26.31 9.54
C PHE A 320 -11.24 -27.33 10.42
N ILE A 321 -10.34 -26.86 11.28
CA ILE A 321 -9.46 -27.72 12.08
C ILE A 321 -10.15 -28.03 13.42
N MET A 322 -10.53 -29.29 13.63
CA MET A 322 -11.13 -29.77 14.88
C MET A 322 -10.04 -30.15 15.90
N SER A 323 -8.94 -30.75 15.42
CA SER A 323 -7.72 -31.04 16.16
C SER A 323 -6.55 -31.27 15.18
N PRO A 324 -5.30 -31.41 15.66
CA PRO A 324 -4.16 -31.75 14.79
C PRO A 324 -4.32 -33.05 13.98
N HIS A 325 -5.25 -33.93 14.39
CA HIS A 325 -5.50 -35.24 13.80
C HIS A 325 -6.90 -35.38 13.17
N CYS A 326 -7.70 -34.32 13.19
CA CYS A 326 -9.07 -34.32 12.69
C CYS A 326 -9.40 -32.96 12.05
N VAL A 327 -9.71 -32.98 10.76
CA VAL A 327 -9.95 -31.80 9.95
C VAL A 327 -11.23 -32.01 9.14
N TRP A 328 -12.08 -31.00 9.09
CA TRP A 328 -13.26 -31.00 8.24
C TRP A 328 -12.97 -30.24 6.95
N MET A 329 -13.05 -30.96 5.84
CA MET A 329 -13.04 -30.39 4.50
C MET A 329 -14.46 -30.00 4.12
N ILE A 330 -14.69 -28.70 3.91
CA ILE A 330 -15.99 -28.12 3.55
C ILE A 330 -16.00 -27.85 2.05
N THR A 331 -16.88 -28.55 1.32
CA THR A 331 -17.06 -28.38 -0.13
C THR A 331 -18.38 -27.65 -0.39
N ALA A 332 -18.36 -26.49 -1.05
CA ALA A 332 -19.56 -25.69 -1.30
C ALA A 332 -19.83 -25.42 -2.79
N GLY A 333 -21.08 -25.68 -3.20
CA GLY A 333 -21.61 -25.43 -4.54
C GLY A 333 -20.84 -26.13 -5.68
N GLY A 334 -20.83 -25.50 -6.84
CA GLY A 334 -20.27 -26.02 -8.09
C GLY A 334 -21.34 -26.32 -9.15
N SER A 335 -20.87 -26.89 -10.26
CA SER A 335 -21.70 -27.52 -11.29
C SER A 335 -21.14 -28.90 -11.67
N VAL A 336 -21.97 -29.77 -12.23
CA VAL A 336 -21.63 -31.19 -12.47
C VAL A 336 -21.31 -31.53 -13.93
N ASP A 337 -21.46 -30.57 -14.86
CA ASP A 337 -21.31 -30.82 -16.30
C ASP A 337 -20.80 -29.60 -17.10
N LYS A 338 -20.69 -29.78 -18.42
CA LYS A 338 -20.32 -28.74 -19.39
C LYS A 338 -21.43 -27.68 -19.61
N ARG A 339 -22.68 -27.99 -19.26
CA ARG A 339 -23.86 -27.09 -19.38
C ARG A 339 -24.04 -26.17 -18.17
N LEU A 340 -23.16 -26.26 -17.17
CA LEU A 340 -23.21 -25.54 -15.90
C LEU A 340 -24.44 -25.91 -15.04
N THR A 341 -24.92 -27.16 -15.13
CA THR A 341 -25.96 -27.68 -14.23
C THR A 341 -25.47 -27.55 -12.78
N LEU A 342 -26.05 -26.61 -12.04
CA LEU A 342 -25.64 -26.27 -10.67
C LEU A 342 -25.91 -27.44 -9.73
N VAL A 343 -25.01 -27.65 -8.77
CA VAL A 343 -25.29 -28.55 -7.65
C VAL A 343 -26.42 -27.95 -6.82
N THR A 344 -27.52 -28.68 -6.70
CA THR A 344 -28.72 -28.33 -5.91
C THR A 344 -28.83 -29.22 -4.67
N ASN A 345 -29.91 -29.10 -3.89
CA ASN A 345 -30.14 -29.89 -2.67
C ASN A 345 -30.76 -31.26 -3.09
N PRO A 346 -30.27 -32.41 -2.58
CA PRO A 346 -29.14 -32.55 -1.65
C PRO A 346 -27.77 -32.43 -2.33
N ASN A 347 -26.74 -32.23 -1.52
CA ASN A 347 -25.29 -32.14 -1.83
C ASN A 347 -24.72 -30.74 -2.13
N ILE A 348 -25.42 -29.63 -1.87
CA ILE A 348 -24.85 -28.29 -2.11
C ILE A 348 -23.60 -28.05 -1.25
N VAL A 349 -23.63 -28.47 0.02
CA VAL A 349 -22.57 -28.21 1.00
C VAL A 349 -22.28 -29.49 1.77
N MET A 350 -21.11 -30.08 1.48
CA MET A 350 -20.63 -31.31 2.09
C MET A 350 -19.55 -31.01 3.13
N LEU A 351 -19.62 -31.67 4.28
CA LEU A 351 -18.53 -31.77 5.26
C LEU A 351 -17.94 -33.17 5.17
N THR A 352 -16.66 -33.27 4.84
CA THR A 352 -15.91 -34.52 4.81
C THR A 352 -14.91 -34.53 5.96
N GLU A 353 -15.04 -35.50 6.86
CA GLU A 353 -14.13 -35.68 7.98
C GLU A 353 -12.86 -36.38 7.49
N LEU A 354 -11.73 -35.67 7.58
CA LEU A 354 -10.38 -36.17 7.35
C LEU A 354 -9.71 -36.46 8.68
N VAL A 355 -9.05 -37.62 8.80
CA VAL A 355 -8.39 -38.05 10.04
C VAL A 355 -7.05 -38.74 9.78
N THR A 356 -6.10 -38.56 10.70
CA THR A 356 -4.86 -39.35 10.74
C THR A 356 -5.03 -40.50 11.72
N THR A 357 -5.14 -41.73 11.23
CA THR A 357 -5.47 -42.93 12.04
C THR A 357 -4.34 -43.95 12.13
N ASN A 358 -3.11 -43.57 11.76
CA ASN A 358 -1.96 -44.45 11.77
C ASN A 358 -0.69 -43.76 12.26
N SER A 359 0.26 -44.55 12.73
CA SER A 359 1.58 -44.09 13.22
C SER A 359 2.46 -43.46 12.14
N LYS A 360 2.00 -43.42 10.88
CA LYS A 360 2.64 -42.73 9.75
C LYS A 360 2.11 -41.32 9.50
N GLY A 361 0.98 -40.93 10.12
CA GLY A 361 0.35 -39.62 9.91
C GLY A 361 -0.35 -39.45 8.57
N GLU A 362 -0.74 -40.54 7.90
CA GLU A 362 -1.46 -40.49 6.62
C GLU A 362 -2.93 -40.10 6.84
N TRP A 363 -3.44 -39.17 6.02
CA TRP A 363 -4.82 -38.71 6.09
C TRP A 363 -5.77 -39.63 5.32
N THR A 364 -6.86 -40.01 5.98
CA THR A 364 -7.93 -40.83 5.41
C THR A 364 -9.29 -40.15 5.59
N VAL A 365 -10.25 -40.54 4.75
CA VAL A 365 -11.64 -40.08 4.84
C VAL A 365 -12.40 -40.99 5.81
N SER A 366 -13.05 -40.41 6.81
CA SER A 366 -13.80 -41.15 7.83
C SER A 366 -15.31 -41.10 7.61
N ASP A 367 -15.89 -39.91 7.50
CA ASP A 367 -17.33 -39.70 7.28
C ASP A 367 -17.55 -38.55 6.28
N THR A 368 -18.74 -38.46 5.70
CA THR A 368 -19.16 -37.34 4.83
C THR A 368 -20.64 -37.03 5.02
N LEU A 369 -20.93 -35.77 5.33
CA LEU A 369 -22.23 -35.27 5.76
C LEU A 369 -22.72 -34.18 4.81
N ASP A 370 -23.98 -34.24 4.35
CA ASP A 370 -24.65 -33.09 3.73
C ASP A 370 -25.27 -32.21 4.81
N THR A 371 -24.87 -30.93 4.84
CA THR A 371 -25.38 -29.96 5.82
C THR A 371 -26.83 -29.53 5.55
N ASN A 372 -27.35 -29.72 4.33
CA ASN A 372 -28.71 -29.31 3.97
C ASN A 372 -29.75 -30.43 4.19
N GLY A 373 -29.30 -31.68 4.37
CA GLY A 373 -30.15 -32.85 4.56
C GLY A 373 -30.46 -33.21 6.03
N MET A 374 -29.82 -32.54 7.00
CA MET A 374 -30.07 -32.75 8.43
C MET A 374 -30.74 -31.54 9.08
N ASN A 375 -31.51 -31.78 10.13
CA ASN A 375 -31.97 -30.71 11.01
C ASN A 375 -30.88 -30.31 12.04
N TYR A 376 -31.10 -29.18 12.73
CA TYR A 376 -30.12 -28.62 13.68
C TYR A 376 -29.74 -29.59 14.82
N GLU A 377 -30.69 -30.33 15.37
CA GLU A 377 -30.42 -31.26 16.48
C GLU A 377 -29.68 -32.52 16.02
N GLU A 378 -30.01 -33.06 14.83
CA GLU A 378 -29.25 -34.14 14.20
C GLU A 378 -27.80 -33.73 13.94
N TYR A 379 -27.60 -32.54 13.37
CA TYR A 379 -26.27 -32.00 13.11
C TYR A 379 -25.47 -31.83 14.40
N LYS A 380 -26.04 -31.14 15.40
CA LYS A 380 -25.42 -30.89 16.70
C LYS A 380 -25.07 -32.17 17.44
N LYS A 381 -25.94 -33.19 17.38
CA LYS A 381 -25.67 -34.52 17.95
C LYS A 381 -24.49 -35.19 17.25
N LYS A 382 -24.41 -35.16 15.91
CA LYS A 382 -23.24 -35.69 15.18
C LYS A 382 -21.96 -34.92 15.49
N TYR A 383 -22.02 -33.58 15.50
CA TYR A 383 -20.90 -32.69 15.86
C TYR A 383 -20.33 -33.04 17.24
N GLN A 384 -21.19 -33.16 18.26
CA GLN A 384 -20.80 -33.55 19.61
C GLN A 384 -20.29 -34.99 19.70
N GLN A 385 -20.91 -35.94 19.00
CA GLN A 385 -20.45 -37.34 18.94
C GLN A 385 -19.07 -37.47 18.31
N GLN A 386 -18.79 -36.73 17.22
CA GLN A 386 -17.47 -36.72 16.59
C GLN A 386 -16.43 -36.07 17.51
N LEU A 387 -16.71 -34.91 18.13
CA LEU A 387 -15.81 -34.31 19.14
C LEU A 387 -15.49 -35.27 20.29
N GLN A 388 -16.48 -35.91 20.88
CA GLN A 388 -16.29 -36.88 21.97
C GLN A 388 -15.50 -38.11 21.50
N THR A 389 -15.82 -38.65 20.33
CA THR A 389 -15.16 -39.82 19.75
C THR A 389 -13.69 -39.53 19.42
N ARG A 390 -13.39 -38.38 18.84
CA ARG A 390 -12.00 -37.99 18.51
C ARG A 390 -11.19 -37.61 19.74
N ARG A 391 -11.79 -36.95 20.74
CA ARG A 391 -11.15 -36.73 22.05
C ARG A 391 -10.83 -38.06 22.74
N ARG A 392 -11.73 -39.05 22.66
CA ARG A 392 -11.51 -40.41 23.18
C ARG A 392 -10.41 -41.15 22.42
N ILE A 393 -10.44 -41.17 21.09
CA ILE A 393 -9.40 -41.82 20.27
C ILE A 393 -8.03 -41.20 20.53
N TRP A 394 -7.93 -39.87 20.61
CA TRP A 394 -6.68 -39.18 20.93
C TRP A 394 -6.12 -39.60 22.31
N LEU A 395 -6.98 -39.68 23.34
CA LEU A 395 -6.59 -40.21 24.65
C LEU A 395 -6.17 -41.69 24.58
N GLU A 396 -6.93 -42.54 23.88
CA GLU A 396 -6.67 -43.98 23.78
C GLU A 396 -5.44 -44.35 22.95
N GLU A 397 -5.08 -43.57 21.93
CA GLU A 397 -3.89 -43.80 21.09
C GLU A 397 -2.62 -43.29 21.77
N TYR A 398 -2.66 -42.15 22.46
CA TYR A 398 -1.51 -41.63 23.21
C TYR A 398 -1.29 -42.30 24.58
N GLN A 399 -2.27 -43.01 25.14
CA GLN A 399 -2.12 -43.76 26.40
C GLN A 399 -1.81 -45.25 26.25
N LYS A 400 -1.78 -45.82 25.03
CA LYS A 400 -1.48 -47.26 24.82
C LYS A 400 0.03 -47.55 25.00
N PRO A 401 0.43 -48.38 25.99
CA PRO A 401 1.81 -48.83 26.10
C PRO A 401 2.13 -49.79 24.95
N ARG A 402 3.26 -49.58 24.26
CA ARG A 402 3.77 -50.54 23.27
C ARG A 402 4.24 -51.80 24.00
N LYS A 403 3.64 -52.96 23.73
CA LYS A 403 4.02 -54.23 24.36
C LYS A 403 5.31 -54.79 23.74
N GLY A 404 6.35 -54.90 24.57
CA GLY A 404 7.58 -55.64 24.33
C GLY A 404 8.41 -55.69 25.63
N ASP A 405 8.90 -56.88 25.98
CA ASP A 405 9.96 -57.15 26.98
C ASP A 405 9.69 -56.81 28.45
N THR A 406 8.81 -57.60 29.09
CA THR A 406 8.38 -57.49 30.49
C THR A 406 9.45 -57.68 31.58
N ALA A 407 10.71 -57.98 31.26
CA ALA A 407 11.77 -58.15 32.25
C ALA A 407 12.55 -56.86 32.57
N ASN A 408 12.58 -55.89 31.66
CA ASN A 408 13.25 -54.60 31.87
C ASN A 408 12.29 -53.49 32.35
N ILE A 409 10.99 -53.81 32.42
CA ILE A 409 9.93 -52.83 32.64
C ILE A 409 9.84 -52.37 34.09
N GLU A 410 10.03 -53.19 35.12
CA GLU A 410 9.87 -52.70 36.52
C GLU A 410 10.93 -51.67 36.92
N GLN A 411 12.20 -51.90 36.60
CA GLN A 411 13.27 -50.93 36.85
C GLN A 411 13.09 -49.67 36.00
N THR A 412 12.71 -49.83 34.73
CA THR A 412 12.42 -48.69 33.84
C THR A 412 11.16 -47.93 34.28
N VAL A 413 10.14 -48.59 34.84
CA VAL A 413 8.92 -47.96 35.37
C VAL A 413 9.21 -47.23 36.68
N GLN A 414 10.03 -47.76 37.59
CA GLN A 414 10.47 -47.00 38.76
C GLN A 414 11.29 -45.76 38.37
N ALA A 415 12.21 -45.89 37.41
CA ALA A 415 12.96 -44.75 36.88
C ALA A 415 12.06 -43.72 36.17
N LEU A 416 11.11 -44.18 35.34
CA LEU A 416 10.13 -43.34 34.65
C LEU A 416 9.09 -42.74 35.59
N MET A 417 8.67 -43.40 36.66
CA MET A 417 7.77 -42.83 37.66
C MET A 417 8.47 -41.70 38.42
N LYS A 418 9.72 -41.90 38.84
CA LYS A 418 10.54 -40.86 39.45
C LYS A 418 10.76 -39.68 38.49
N SER A 419 11.12 -39.97 37.25
CA SER A 419 11.26 -38.97 36.18
C SER A 419 9.93 -38.26 35.86
N LEU A 420 8.80 -38.95 35.95
CA LEU A 420 7.46 -38.39 35.73
C LEU A 420 7.00 -37.52 36.90
N GLU A 421 7.36 -37.85 38.14
CA GLU A 421 7.13 -36.97 39.29
C GLU A 421 8.01 -35.72 39.22
N GLU A 422 9.26 -35.86 38.80
CA GLU A 422 10.18 -34.75 38.56
C GLU A 422 9.67 -33.86 37.41
N LYS A 423 9.27 -34.45 36.27
CA LYS A 423 8.59 -33.77 35.15
C LYS A 423 7.24 -33.15 35.55
N LYS A 424 6.49 -33.75 36.48
CA LYS A 424 5.25 -33.14 37.02
C LYS A 424 5.55 -31.94 37.89
N ARG A 425 6.62 -31.96 38.70
CA ARG A 425 7.06 -30.79 39.47
C ARG A 425 7.59 -29.70 38.54
N GLU A 426 8.39 -30.05 37.53
CA GLU A 426 8.80 -29.12 36.46
C GLU A 426 7.59 -28.52 35.75
N ALA A 427 6.60 -29.33 35.36
CA ALA A 427 5.39 -28.85 34.69
C ALA A 427 4.49 -28.02 35.61
N GLN A 428 4.42 -28.30 36.91
CA GLN A 428 3.73 -27.46 37.89
C GLN A 428 4.42 -26.11 38.09
N VAL A 429 5.75 -26.10 38.18
CA VAL A 429 6.55 -24.86 38.24
C VAL A 429 6.38 -24.06 36.94
N TYR A 430 6.42 -24.72 35.79
CA TYR A 430 6.22 -24.09 34.49
C TYR A 430 4.79 -23.56 34.32
N HIS A 431 3.79 -24.27 34.83
CA HIS A 431 2.40 -23.82 34.82
C HIS A 431 2.20 -22.61 35.74
N GLN A 432 2.79 -22.60 36.94
CA GLN A 432 2.79 -21.42 37.83
C GLN A 432 3.51 -20.22 37.19
N GLN A 433 4.63 -20.45 36.50
CA GLN A 433 5.32 -19.42 35.72
C GLN A 433 4.49 -18.94 34.53
N LEU A 434 3.71 -19.82 33.88
CA LEU A 434 2.81 -19.46 32.79
C LEU A 434 1.64 -18.62 33.33
N GLU A 435 0.96 -19.04 34.39
CA GLU A 435 -0.10 -18.25 35.03
C GLU A 435 0.43 -16.90 35.57
N GLN A 436 1.68 -16.84 36.02
CA GLN A 436 2.31 -15.57 36.44
C GLN A 436 2.59 -14.67 35.23
N LYS A 437 3.09 -15.22 34.12
CA LYS A 437 3.22 -14.48 32.86
C LYS A 437 1.88 -14.02 32.29
N GLU A 438 0.85 -14.86 32.31
CA GLU A 438 -0.51 -14.49 31.88
C GLU A 438 -1.09 -13.37 32.75
N ARG A 439 -0.79 -13.35 34.05
CA ARG A 439 -1.13 -12.22 34.94
C ARG A 439 -0.35 -10.95 34.58
N GLU A 440 0.97 -11.03 34.40
CA GLU A 440 1.80 -9.89 33.97
C GLU A 440 1.40 -9.37 32.59
N GLU A 441 1.01 -10.25 31.66
CA GLU A 441 0.55 -9.91 30.33
C GLU A 441 -0.84 -9.27 30.37
N ALA A 442 -1.77 -9.77 31.20
CA ALA A 442 -3.06 -9.12 31.44
C ALA A 442 -2.92 -7.74 32.10
N GLU A 443 -1.97 -7.55 33.03
CA GLU A 443 -1.65 -6.24 33.61
C GLU A 443 -1.07 -5.28 32.57
N LYS A 444 -0.12 -5.73 31.73
CA LYS A 444 0.41 -4.95 30.61
C LYS A 444 -0.67 -4.63 29.57
N ASP A 445 -1.59 -5.54 29.31
CA ASP A 445 -2.71 -5.33 28.39
C ASP A 445 -3.71 -4.31 28.96
N GLN A 446 -3.91 -4.29 30.28
CA GLN A 446 -4.67 -3.25 30.99
C GLN A 446 -3.95 -1.89 30.97
N GLU A 447 -2.62 -1.87 31.07
CA GLU A 447 -1.80 -0.66 30.94
C GLU A 447 -1.82 -0.12 29.50
N ILE A 448 -1.69 -0.99 28.49
CA ILE A 448 -1.83 -0.65 27.06
C ILE A 448 -3.24 -0.10 26.78
N ARG A 449 -4.30 -0.65 27.39
CA ARG A 449 -5.67 -0.08 27.29
C ARG A 449 -5.74 1.32 27.90
N ARG A 450 -5.10 1.56 29.05
CA ARG A 450 -4.99 2.91 29.65
C ARG A 450 -4.24 3.87 28.73
N TYR A 451 -3.08 3.48 28.20
CA TYR A 451 -2.33 4.30 27.25
C TYR A 451 -3.10 4.56 25.96
N ARG A 452 -3.80 3.56 25.39
CA ARG A 452 -4.67 3.75 24.21
C ARG A 452 -5.80 4.73 24.48
N TYR A 453 -6.42 4.68 25.68
CA TYR A 453 -7.44 5.65 26.08
C TYR A 453 -6.87 7.07 26.24
N GLN A 454 -5.73 7.22 26.91
CA GLN A 454 -5.01 8.49 27.01
C GLN A 454 -4.60 9.02 25.63
N LEU A 455 -4.15 8.14 24.73
CA LEU A 455 -3.80 8.48 23.36
C LEU A 455 -5.03 8.96 22.60
N GLN A 456 -6.18 8.30 22.71
CA GLN A 456 -7.44 8.73 22.09
C GLN A 456 -7.92 10.09 22.60
N GLU A 457 -7.84 10.36 23.90
CA GLU A 457 -8.18 11.68 24.45
C GLU A 457 -7.16 12.74 24.01
N LYS A 458 -5.86 12.42 23.93
CA LYS A 458 -4.85 13.33 23.34
C LYS A 458 -5.05 13.55 21.85
N ASP A 459 -5.52 12.55 21.11
CA ASP A 459 -5.86 12.65 19.69
C ASP A 459 -7.13 13.50 19.46
N ARG A 460 -8.04 13.50 20.45
CA ARG A 460 -9.24 14.32 20.50
C ARG A 460 -8.92 15.77 20.86
N GLU A 461 -8.09 16.00 21.88
CA GLU A 461 -7.51 17.31 22.20
C GLU A 461 -6.73 17.86 20.98
N LEU A 462 -5.92 17.02 20.33
CA LEU A 462 -5.16 17.41 19.14
C LEU A 462 -6.08 17.78 17.97
N ARG A 463 -7.15 17.01 17.73
CA ARG A 463 -8.17 17.36 16.71
C ARG A 463 -8.90 18.66 17.05
N GLN A 464 -9.30 18.86 18.31
CA GLN A 464 -9.91 20.11 18.77
C GLN A 464 -8.96 21.30 18.65
N SER A 465 -7.68 21.11 18.97
CA SER A 465 -6.62 22.11 18.79
C SER A 465 -6.34 22.40 17.31
N GLN A 466 -6.30 21.38 16.46
CA GLN A 466 -6.18 21.53 14.99
C GLN A 466 -7.39 22.23 14.38
N GLU A 467 -8.61 21.98 14.88
CA GLU A 467 -9.80 22.72 14.48
C GLU A 467 -9.79 24.17 14.99
N ALA A 468 -9.38 24.40 16.24
CA ALA A 468 -9.21 25.74 16.79
C ALA A 468 -8.15 26.53 15.99
N VAL A 469 -7.02 25.92 15.67
CA VAL A 469 -5.97 26.47 14.80
C VAL A 469 -6.49 26.70 13.38
N ARG A 470 -7.29 25.79 12.80
CA ARG A 470 -7.94 26.03 11.49
C ARG A 470 -8.92 27.20 11.54
N ARG A 471 -9.73 27.33 12.59
CA ARG A 471 -10.67 28.46 12.77
C ARG A 471 -9.92 29.76 12.98
N TYR A 472 -8.84 29.76 13.78
CA TYR A 472 -7.97 30.92 13.97
C TYR A 472 -7.22 31.29 12.68
N GLN A 473 -6.78 30.30 11.90
CA GLN A 473 -6.19 30.53 10.57
C GLN A 473 -7.23 31.06 9.57
N GLN A 474 -8.48 30.58 9.60
CA GLN A 474 -9.57 31.12 8.79
C GLN A 474 -9.97 32.55 9.21
N GLN A 475 -10.00 32.86 10.50
CA GLN A 475 -10.24 34.23 10.99
C GLN A 475 -9.07 35.17 10.70
N ALA A 476 -7.82 34.69 10.78
CA ALA A 476 -6.64 35.45 10.36
C ALA A 476 -6.53 35.62 8.83
N LEU A 477 -7.26 34.80 8.05
CA LEU A 477 -7.40 34.93 6.59
C LEU A 477 -8.53 35.89 6.17
N THR A 478 -9.36 36.37 7.10
CA THR A 478 -10.48 37.30 6.80
C THR A 478 -10.16 38.77 7.07
N ASP A 479 -9.05 39.09 7.73
CA ASP A 479 -8.64 40.47 8.04
C ASP A 479 -7.46 40.92 7.15
N ASP A 480 -7.76 41.01 5.85
CA ASP A 480 -6.80 41.29 4.77
C ASP A 480 -6.37 42.78 4.73
N HIS A 481 -5.83 43.31 5.81
CA HIS A 481 -5.29 44.68 5.91
C HIS A 481 -4.21 45.05 4.87
N TRP A 482 -3.68 44.07 4.13
CA TRP A 482 -2.72 44.23 3.04
C TRP A 482 -3.35 44.21 1.64
N VAL A 483 -4.67 43.96 1.53
CA VAL A 483 -5.38 44.03 0.24
C VAL A 483 -5.58 45.49 -0.16
N ILE A 484 -5.12 45.79 -1.37
CA ILE A 484 -5.16 47.13 -1.96
C ILE A 484 -6.19 47.11 -3.10
N ASN A 485 -7.01 48.17 -3.23
CA ASN A 485 -7.82 48.32 -4.43
C ASN A 485 -6.90 48.74 -5.60
N LYS A 486 -7.08 48.13 -6.77
CA LYS A 486 -6.27 48.40 -7.97
C LYS A 486 -6.24 49.90 -8.31
N ASP A 487 -7.33 50.61 -8.09
CA ASP A 487 -7.47 52.04 -8.38
C ASP A 487 -6.58 52.94 -7.47
N GLU A 488 -6.05 52.41 -6.37
CA GLU A 488 -5.08 53.12 -5.52
C GLU A 488 -3.64 53.07 -6.08
N VAL A 489 -3.41 52.34 -7.17
CA VAL A 489 -2.08 52.07 -7.75
C VAL A 489 -2.00 52.62 -9.17
N THR A 490 -1.24 53.71 -9.36
CA THR A 490 -0.94 54.24 -10.69
C THR A 490 0.36 53.64 -11.20
N LEU A 491 0.32 52.88 -12.30
CA LEU A 491 1.53 52.38 -12.96
C LEU A 491 2.18 53.51 -13.78
N THR A 492 3.52 53.52 -13.83
CA THR A 492 4.30 54.39 -14.72
C THR A 492 4.80 53.61 -15.93
N GLU A 493 5.39 54.29 -16.91
CA GLU A 493 6.04 53.68 -18.09
C GLU A 493 7.44 53.08 -17.78
N GLU A 494 7.95 53.25 -16.55
CA GLU A 494 9.28 52.80 -16.13
C GLU A 494 9.26 51.30 -15.79
N GLU A 495 9.62 50.45 -16.78
CA GLU A 495 9.80 49.01 -16.59
C GLU A 495 11.16 48.71 -15.93
N LEU A 496 11.12 48.02 -14.78
CA LEU A 496 12.29 47.61 -14.01
C LEU A 496 12.84 46.25 -14.45
N GLY A 497 11.98 45.39 -15.00
CA GLY A 497 12.38 44.09 -15.51
C GLY A 497 11.20 43.20 -15.93
N ARG A 498 11.51 42.19 -16.74
CA ARG A 498 10.54 41.25 -17.32
C ARG A 498 10.97 39.82 -17.05
N GLY A 499 10.12 39.07 -16.36
CA GLY A 499 10.32 37.64 -16.09
C GLY A 499 9.35 36.76 -16.86
N SER A 500 9.54 35.45 -16.73
CA SER A 500 8.64 34.42 -17.28
C SER A 500 7.22 34.48 -16.72
N TYR A 501 7.05 34.96 -15.48
CA TYR A 501 5.76 35.02 -14.80
C TYR A 501 5.06 36.40 -14.88
N GLY A 502 5.79 37.48 -15.19
CA GLY A 502 5.23 38.83 -15.19
C GLY A 502 6.22 39.95 -15.55
N VAL A 503 5.74 41.18 -15.42
CA VAL A 503 6.50 42.44 -15.59
C VAL A 503 6.56 43.16 -14.25
N VAL A 504 7.71 43.73 -13.93
CA VAL A 504 7.90 44.63 -12.78
C VAL A 504 8.05 46.06 -13.31
N THR A 505 7.18 46.95 -12.85
CA THR A 505 7.16 48.38 -13.21
C THR A 505 7.25 49.25 -11.96
N VAL A 506 7.70 50.49 -12.10
CA VAL A 506 7.50 51.48 -11.04
C VAL A 506 6.03 51.89 -11.03
N GLY A 507 5.43 51.91 -9.84
CA GLY A 507 4.12 52.47 -9.59
C GLY A 507 4.14 53.51 -8.48
N ILE A 508 3.04 54.25 -8.37
CA ILE A 508 2.75 55.17 -7.28
C ILE A 508 1.58 54.59 -6.48
N PHE A 509 1.79 54.34 -5.19
CA PHE A 509 0.77 53.90 -4.25
C PHE A 509 0.75 54.87 -3.07
N ARG A 510 -0.39 55.54 -2.84
CA ARG A 510 -0.59 56.53 -1.75
C ARG A 510 0.55 57.57 -1.64
N GLY A 511 1.07 58.01 -2.78
CA GLY A 511 2.15 59.01 -2.90
C GLY A 511 3.58 58.46 -2.82
N LEU A 512 3.77 57.15 -2.57
CA LEU A 512 5.09 56.51 -2.54
C LEU A 512 5.39 55.80 -3.86
N ARG A 513 6.64 55.90 -4.34
CA ARG A 513 7.15 55.06 -5.44
C ARG A 513 7.37 53.63 -4.93
N VAL A 514 6.80 52.66 -5.62
CA VAL A 514 6.82 51.23 -5.28
C VAL A 514 7.20 50.40 -6.51
N ALA A 515 7.72 49.19 -6.30
CA ALA A 515 7.84 48.21 -7.37
C ALA A 515 6.53 47.40 -7.48
N VAL A 516 5.97 47.29 -8.68
CA VAL A 516 4.70 46.61 -8.94
C VAL A 516 4.92 45.44 -9.91
N LYS A 517 4.84 44.22 -9.37
CA LYS A 517 4.94 42.95 -10.13
C LYS A 517 3.53 42.58 -10.63
N SER A 518 3.33 42.64 -11.94
CA SER A 518 2.09 42.32 -12.65
C SER A 518 2.22 40.98 -13.37
N LEU A 519 1.31 40.03 -13.13
CA LEU A 519 1.30 38.77 -13.88
C LEU A 519 0.91 38.96 -15.35
N HIS A 520 1.55 38.22 -16.25
CA HIS A 520 1.19 38.20 -17.68
C HIS A 520 -0.23 37.64 -17.87
N THR A 521 -1.09 38.38 -18.58
CA THR A 521 -2.51 38.04 -18.81
C THR A 521 -2.72 36.69 -19.50
N LEU A 522 -1.80 36.29 -20.37
CA LEU A 522 -1.84 35.02 -21.10
C LEU A 522 -1.55 33.78 -20.23
N ILE A 523 -1.09 33.96 -18.98
CA ILE A 523 -0.64 32.85 -18.12
C ILE A 523 -1.53 32.68 -16.87
N ILE A 524 -2.74 33.28 -16.86
CA ILE A 524 -3.69 33.20 -15.75
C ILE A 524 -4.38 31.82 -15.72
N SER A 525 -3.65 30.83 -15.23
CA SER A 525 -4.17 29.49 -14.89
C SER A 525 -4.48 29.39 -13.38
N ASN A 526 -5.30 28.41 -13.00
CA ASN A 526 -5.53 28.11 -11.58
C ASN A 526 -4.23 27.73 -10.84
N TYR A 527 -3.26 27.13 -11.53
CA TYR A 527 -1.93 26.82 -10.98
C TYR A 527 -1.14 28.09 -10.65
N ASN A 528 -1.08 29.07 -11.56
CA ASN A 528 -0.33 30.31 -11.34
C ASN A 528 -1.02 31.24 -10.33
N ARG A 529 -2.36 31.22 -10.25
CA ARG A 529 -3.11 31.85 -9.14
C ARG A 529 -2.76 31.21 -7.78
N GLY A 530 -2.52 29.90 -7.74
CA GLY A 530 -2.04 29.19 -6.55
C GLY A 530 -0.63 29.60 -6.13
N LEU A 531 0.30 29.76 -7.08
CA LEU A 531 1.65 30.27 -6.81
C LEU A 531 1.60 31.71 -6.25
N PHE A 532 0.83 32.58 -6.90
CA PHE A 532 0.63 33.97 -6.46
C PHE A 532 0.04 34.05 -5.05
N SER A 533 -1.03 33.29 -4.77
CA SER A 533 -1.62 33.23 -3.42
C SER A 533 -0.65 32.70 -2.37
N ARG A 534 0.31 31.83 -2.73
CA ARG A 534 1.36 31.34 -1.83
C ARG A 534 2.41 32.42 -1.58
N GLU A 535 2.86 33.13 -2.61
CA GLU A 535 3.78 34.26 -2.51
C GLU A 535 3.23 35.30 -1.53
N MET A 536 2.00 35.81 -1.76
CA MET A 536 1.31 36.75 -0.87
C MET A 536 1.20 36.22 0.57
N SER A 537 0.86 34.94 0.73
CA SER A 537 0.71 34.32 2.05
C SER A 537 2.04 34.29 2.81
N ILE A 538 3.18 34.10 2.15
CA ILE A 538 4.50 34.16 2.80
C ILE A 538 4.88 35.63 3.04
N SER A 539 4.85 36.46 1.99
CA SER A 539 5.26 37.87 2.02
C SER A 539 4.51 38.73 3.04
N SER A 540 3.22 38.49 3.27
CA SER A 540 2.43 39.20 4.29
C SER A 540 2.84 38.92 5.74
N ARG A 541 3.57 37.82 6.00
CA ARG A 541 3.96 37.36 7.35
C ARG A 541 5.44 37.58 7.69
N VAL A 542 6.28 37.89 6.71
CA VAL A 542 7.72 38.11 6.91
C VAL A 542 8.04 39.61 6.97
N ARG A 543 8.82 40.03 7.97
CA ARG A 543 9.30 41.40 8.13
C ARG A 543 10.72 41.36 8.70
N HIS A 544 11.70 41.74 7.89
CA HIS A 544 13.11 41.75 8.25
C HIS A 544 13.87 42.75 7.36
N PRO A 545 14.87 43.51 7.85
CA PRO A 545 15.56 44.53 7.04
C PRO A 545 16.14 43.99 5.72
N ASN A 546 16.77 42.81 5.76
CA ASN A 546 17.38 42.17 4.59
C ASN A 546 16.41 41.32 3.74
N LEU A 547 15.11 41.52 3.89
CA LEU A 547 14.07 40.92 3.07
C LEU A 547 13.27 42.05 2.41
N VAL A 548 13.00 41.94 1.11
CA VAL A 548 12.26 42.99 0.38
C VAL A 548 10.87 43.15 0.99
N GLN A 549 10.59 44.36 1.47
CA GLN A 549 9.38 44.67 2.22
C GLN A 549 8.15 44.61 1.30
N PHE A 550 7.25 43.68 1.60
CA PHE A 550 5.92 43.59 1.02
C PHE A 550 5.04 44.73 1.54
N ILE A 551 4.34 45.42 0.64
CA ILE A 551 3.45 46.56 0.96
C ILE A 551 1.99 46.12 0.87
N GLY A 552 1.64 45.33 -0.14
CA GLY A 552 0.29 44.80 -0.31
C GLY A 552 0.08 44.20 -1.69
N ALA A 553 -1.14 43.75 -1.97
CA ALA A 553 -1.47 43.12 -3.25
C ALA A 553 -2.97 43.20 -3.60
N THR A 554 -3.30 43.10 -4.88
CA THR A 554 -4.70 43.07 -5.35
C THR A 554 -5.25 41.63 -5.33
N LYS A 555 -6.50 41.45 -4.87
CA LYS A 555 -7.21 40.16 -4.92
C LYS A 555 -8.15 39.99 -6.12
N VAL A 556 -8.57 41.08 -6.76
CA VAL A 556 -9.58 41.10 -7.83
C VAL A 556 -8.96 41.62 -9.13
N GLY A 557 -9.27 40.96 -10.25
CA GLY A 557 -8.77 41.31 -11.58
C GLY A 557 -7.39 40.72 -11.88
N ASN A 558 -6.53 41.50 -12.55
CA ASN A 558 -5.13 41.13 -12.80
C ASN A 558 -4.34 41.28 -11.48
N PRO A 559 -3.70 40.20 -10.98
CA PRO A 559 -3.05 40.26 -9.68
C PRO A 559 -1.75 41.08 -9.72
N LEU A 560 -1.62 42.03 -8.79
CA LEU A 560 -0.47 42.90 -8.58
C LEU A 560 0.13 42.64 -7.20
N ILE A 561 1.46 42.54 -7.11
CA ILE A 561 2.22 42.56 -5.85
C ILE A 561 2.98 43.88 -5.77
N LEU A 562 2.86 44.59 -4.64
CA LEU A 562 3.56 45.82 -4.35
C LEU A 562 4.65 45.55 -3.30
N THR A 563 5.88 45.98 -3.59
CA THR A 563 7.01 45.97 -2.65
C THR A 563 7.71 47.32 -2.61
N GLU A 564 8.60 47.50 -1.64
CA GLU A 564 9.56 48.61 -1.68
C GLU A 564 10.34 48.62 -3.01
N LEU A 565 10.69 49.83 -3.47
CA LEU A 565 11.48 50.03 -4.69
C LEU A 565 12.98 49.95 -4.37
N MET A 566 13.66 49.01 -5.03
CA MET A 566 15.12 48.83 -4.98
C MET A 566 15.76 49.38 -6.25
N SER A 567 17.04 49.76 -6.20
CA SER A 567 17.69 50.49 -7.30
C SER A 567 18.21 49.59 -8.43
N THR A 568 18.65 48.38 -8.11
CA THR A 568 19.13 47.39 -9.11
C THR A 568 19.09 45.97 -8.52
N SER A 569 19.32 44.95 -9.35
CA SER A 569 19.63 43.59 -8.89
C SER A 569 21.13 43.38 -8.80
N LEU A 570 21.56 42.45 -7.94
CA LEU A 570 22.96 42.03 -7.84
C LEU A 570 23.46 41.45 -9.18
N TYR A 571 22.62 40.70 -9.89
CA TYR A 571 22.94 40.19 -11.24
C TYR A 571 23.34 41.33 -12.21
N LYS A 572 22.50 42.38 -12.31
CA LYS A 572 22.81 43.52 -13.17
C LYS A 572 24.06 44.25 -12.67
N LYS A 573 24.25 44.36 -11.35
CA LYS A 573 25.42 45.02 -10.77
C LYS A 573 26.74 44.30 -11.08
N LEU A 574 26.74 42.96 -11.07
CA LEU A 574 27.90 42.13 -11.42
C LEU A 574 28.26 42.23 -12.92
N GLN A 575 27.30 42.57 -13.80
CA GLN A 575 27.58 42.86 -15.21
C GLN A 575 28.21 44.24 -15.43
N GLU A 576 27.91 45.22 -14.57
CA GLU A 576 28.41 46.60 -14.67
C GLU A 576 29.80 46.77 -14.06
N THR A 577 30.05 46.17 -12.90
CA THR A 577 31.26 46.39 -12.10
C THR A 577 31.57 45.20 -11.20
N GLN A 578 32.85 44.80 -11.13
CA GLN A 578 33.32 43.88 -10.11
C GLN A 578 33.19 44.52 -8.70
N LEU A 579 32.73 43.74 -7.73
CA LEU A 579 32.56 44.16 -6.35
C LEU A 579 33.87 44.07 -5.57
N THR A 580 34.09 44.97 -4.61
CA THR A 580 35.19 44.85 -3.64
C THR A 580 34.90 43.75 -2.61
N ASN A 581 35.93 43.21 -1.95
CA ASN A 581 35.75 42.23 -0.87
C ASN A 581 34.84 42.76 0.27
N GLU A 582 34.89 44.07 0.54
CA GLU A 582 34.01 44.76 1.51
C GLU A 582 32.54 44.74 1.07
N GLN A 583 32.28 45.02 -0.21
CA GLN A 583 30.95 44.93 -0.81
C GLN A 583 30.42 43.49 -0.81
N ILE A 584 31.25 42.52 -1.22
CA ILE A 584 30.90 41.10 -1.20
C ILE A 584 30.57 40.65 0.22
N LEU A 585 31.38 41.02 1.22
CA LEU A 585 31.15 40.62 2.61
C LEU A 585 29.87 41.24 3.17
N SER A 586 29.58 42.52 2.88
CA SER A 586 28.35 43.19 3.31
C SER A 586 27.11 42.55 2.70
N ILE A 587 27.10 42.33 1.37
CA ILE A 587 25.98 41.71 0.66
C ILE A 587 25.78 40.26 1.13
N ALA A 588 26.87 39.52 1.35
CA ALA A 588 26.85 38.17 1.92
C ALA A 588 26.20 38.16 3.32
N GLN A 589 26.61 39.06 4.22
CA GLN A 589 26.03 39.15 5.57
C GLN A 589 24.54 39.50 5.54
N ASP A 590 24.14 40.47 4.73
CA ASP A 590 22.75 40.88 4.55
C ASP A 590 21.87 39.70 4.08
N VAL A 591 22.26 39.04 2.98
CA VAL A 591 21.55 37.87 2.45
C VAL A 591 21.52 36.74 3.48
N ALA A 592 22.61 36.51 4.21
CA ALA A 592 22.69 35.47 5.23
C ALA A 592 21.74 35.73 6.42
N LEU A 593 21.61 36.99 6.85
CA LEU A 593 20.65 37.40 7.88
C LEU A 593 19.19 37.20 7.43
N GLY A 594 18.87 37.60 6.19
CA GLY A 594 17.55 37.40 5.59
C GLY A 594 17.15 35.92 5.52
N LEU A 595 18.04 35.05 5.02
CA LEU A 595 17.80 33.60 4.96
C LEU A 595 17.72 32.97 6.36
N ASN A 596 18.57 33.38 7.30
CA ASN A 596 18.52 32.88 8.68
C ASN A 596 17.19 33.22 9.38
N TYR A 597 16.63 34.41 9.12
CA TYR A 597 15.28 34.77 9.60
C TYR A 597 14.20 33.83 9.04
N LEU A 598 14.24 33.51 7.74
CA LEU A 598 13.31 32.56 7.11
C LEU A 598 13.46 31.14 7.66
N HIS A 599 14.69 30.68 7.86
CA HIS A 599 15.01 29.34 8.35
C HIS A 599 14.64 29.13 9.83
N LEU A 600 14.63 30.20 10.63
CA LEU A 600 14.23 30.17 12.04
C LEU A 600 12.74 30.48 12.26
N PHE A 601 11.99 30.79 11.20
CA PHE A 601 10.56 31.12 11.26
C PHE A 601 9.74 30.03 11.96
N LYS A 602 8.67 30.44 12.66
CA LYS A 602 7.82 29.58 13.49
C LYS A 602 6.35 29.65 13.03
N PRO A 603 5.59 28.54 13.10
CA PRO A 603 5.93 27.24 13.70
C PRO A 603 6.88 26.37 12.85
N GLN A 604 7.06 26.67 11.57
CA GLN A 604 7.91 25.89 10.65
C GLN A 604 8.85 26.82 9.86
N PRO A 605 10.08 26.36 9.53
CA PRO A 605 10.98 27.07 8.64
C PRO A 605 10.34 27.38 7.28
N ILE A 606 10.65 28.56 6.75
CA ILE A 606 10.39 28.95 5.37
C ILE A 606 11.67 28.67 4.58
N ILE A 607 11.55 27.86 3.52
CA ILE A 607 12.64 27.58 2.57
C ILE A 607 12.39 28.46 1.34
N HIS A 608 13.39 29.23 0.90
CA HIS A 608 13.27 30.19 -0.19
C HIS A 608 13.18 29.51 -1.56
N ARG A 609 14.03 28.51 -1.81
CA ARG A 609 14.05 27.64 -3.01
C ARG A 609 14.36 28.36 -4.35
N ASP A 610 14.86 29.59 -4.31
CA ASP A 610 15.31 30.35 -5.50
C ASP A 610 16.31 31.47 -5.15
N VAL A 611 17.30 31.17 -4.30
CA VAL A 611 18.36 32.13 -3.95
C VAL A 611 19.32 32.26 -5.14
N SER A 612 19.35 33.43 -5.78
CA SER A 612 20.18 33.73 -6.94
C SER A 612 20.40 35.24 -7.09
N SER A 613 21.40 35.69 -7.86
CA SER A 613 21.71 37.13 -7.98
C SER A 613 20.63 37.99 -8.66
N PRO A 614 19.72 37.48 -9.51
CA PRO A 614 18.52 38.21 -9.92
C PRO A 614 17.57 38.51 -8.74
N ASN A 615 17.50 37.61 -7.75
CA ASN A 615 16.63 37.68 -6.59
C ASN A 615 17.28 38.34 -5.35
N VAL A 616 18.48 38.91 -5.50
CA VAL A 616 19.09 39.78 -4.50
C VAL A 616 19.07 41.20 -5.05
N LEU A 617 18.32 42.08 -4.40
CA LEU A 617 18.15 43.47 -4.80
C LEU A 617 19.01 44.41 -3.94
N LEU A 618 19.54 45.44 -4.57
CA LEU A 618 20.49 46.39 -3.98
C LEU A 618 19.92 47.81 -3.99
N LYS A 619 20.19 48.54 -2.92
CA LYS A 619 19.89 49.96 -2.77
C LYS A 619 21.12 50.70 -2.23
N PRO A 620 21.49 51.89 -2.75
CA PRO A 620 22.61 52.65 -2.21
C PRO A 620 22.40 53.00 -0.73
N CYS A 621 23.45 52.85 0.08
CA CYS A 621 23.47 53.22 1.50
C CYS A 621 24.71 54.06 1.82
N THR A 622 24.69 54.77 2.96
CA THR A 622 25.79 55.65 3.39
C THR A 622 26.90 54.94 4.20
N GLY A 623 26.88 53.60 4.24
CA GLY A 623 27.90 52.79 4.92
C GLY A 623 29.12 52.53 4.05
N ALA A 624 30.20 52.01 4.65
CA ALA A 624 31.47 51.75 3.95
C ALA A 624 31.34 50.83 2.72
N ALA A 625 30.41 49.87 2.75
CA ALA A 625 30.13 48.98 1.62
C ALA A 625 29.21 49.59 0.54
N GLY A 626 28.58 50.74 0.78
CA GLY A 626 27.78 51.48 -0.20
C GLY A 626 26.42 50.87 -0.62
N TYR A 627 26.07 49.66 -0.20
CA TYR A 627 24.79 49.01 -0.52
C TYR A 627 24.10 48.40 0.71
N GLU A 628 22.77 48.44 0.70
CA GLU A 628 21.87 47.60 1.49
C GLU A 628 21.34 46.49 0.57
N ALA A 629 21.55 45.22 0.93
CA ALA A 629 21.07 44.08 0.14
C ALA A 629 19.84 43.43 0.77
N LYS A 630 18.88 43.04 -0.08
CA LYS A 630 17.63 42.38 0.33
C LYS A 630 17.29 41.21 -0.58
N VAL A 631 16.85 40.11 0.02
CA VAL A 631 16.37 38.93 -0.73
C VAL A 631 14.92 39.14 -1.17
N ALA A 632 14.61 38.75 -2.41
CA ALA A 632 13.36 39.00 -3.11
C ALA A 632 12.78 37.72 -3.77
N ASP A 633 11.54 37.82 -4.25
CA ASP A 633 10.76 36.78 -4.95
C ASP A 633 10.51 35.48 -4.17
N TYR A 634 9.43 35.48 -3.39
CA TYR A 634 8.98 34.32 -2.62
C TYR A 634 8.10 33.36 -3.44
N GLY A 635 7.99 33.52 -4.77
CA GLY A 635 7.08 32.76 -5.63
C GLY A 635 7.29 31.25 -5.57
N THR A 636 8.52 30.80 -5.30
CA THR A 636 8.92 29.39 -5.16
C THR A 636 8.94 28.88 -3.72
N ALA A 637 8.85 29.77 -2.72
CA ALA A 637 9.07 29.46 -1.31
C ALA A 637 8.03 28.49 -0.70
N LYS A 638 8.44 27.74 0.34
CA LYS A 638 7.64 26.66 0.94
C LYS A 638 7.87 26.54 2.46
N LEU A 639 6.79 26.25 3.21
CA LEU A 639 6.86 25.80 4.61
C LEU A 639 7.22 24.31 4.66
N GLN A 640 7.99 23.89 5.69
CA GLN A 640 8.66 22.58 5.68
C GLN A 640 7.76 21.33 5.81
N GLN A 641 6.47 21.43 6.18
CA GLN A 641 5.53 20.30 6.16
C GLN A 641 4.13 20.66 5.62
N GLY A 642 3.45 19.71 4.95
CA GLY A 642 1.98 19.76 4.81
C GLY A 642 1.34 18.96 3.68
N THR A 643 1.85 19.03 2.45
CA THR A 643 1.29 18.30 1.29
C THR A 643 2.35 17.93 0.24
N SER A 644 2.20 16.74 -0.35
CA SER A 644 3.07 16.20 -1.41
C SER A 644 2.75 16.76 -2.82
N THR A 645 2.32 18.02 -2.90
CA THR A 645 2.04 18.73 -4.16
C THR A 645 3.16 19.73 -4.47
N GLY A 646 4.40 19.26 -4.42
CA GLY A 646 5.60 20.07 -4.65
C GLY A 646 5.98 20.14 -6.13
N THR A 647 6.27 21.35 -6.64
CA THR A 647 6.94 21.53 -7.93
C THR A 647 8.27 20.80 -7.91
N VAL A 648 8.49 19.89 -8.88
CA VAL A 648 9.64 18.96 -8.94
C VAL A 648 10.98 19.71 -9.02
N MET A 649 11.04 20.82 -9.76
CA MET A 649 12.22 21.68 -9.86
C MET A 649 11.83 23.14 -9.56
N PRO A 650 12.09 23.66 -8.34
CA PRO A 650 11.91 25.07 -8.02
C PRO A 650 13.14 25.91 -8.41
N GLY A 651 12.90 27.17 -8.77
CA GLY A 651 13.94 28.20 -8.90
C GLY A 651 14.90 28.03 -10.07
N ASN A 652 15.97 28.82 -10.06
CA ASN A 652 17.00 28.87 -11.09
C ASN A 652 17.90 27.61 -11.06
N PRO A 653 17.93 26.78 -12.13
CA PRO A 653 18.75 25.57 -12.17
C PRO A 653 20.25 25.80 -11.97
N ALA A 654 20.77 26.97 -12.34
CA ALA A 654 22.18 27.34 -12.17
C ALA A 654 22.59 27.49 -10.68
N TYR A 655 21.62 27.57 -9.77
CA TYR A 655 21.82 27.69 -8.32
C TYR A 655 21.25 26.50 -7.54
N ALA A 656 20.54 25.58 -8.22
CA ALA A 656 19.80 24.51 -7.58
C ALA A 656 20.72 23.47 -6.92
N ALA A 657 20.34 23.04 -5.71
CA ALA A 657 21.00 21.97 -4.97
C ALA A 657 20.77 20.59 -5.60
N PRO A 658 21.66 19.60 -5.41
CA PRO A 658 21.54 18.26 -5.99
C PRO A 658 20.22 17.55 -5.65
N GLU A 659 19.68 17.80 -4.46
CA GLU A 659 18.42 17.22 -3.97
C GLU A 659 17.16 17.98 -4.42
N ALA A 660 17.29 19.09 -5.16
CA ALA A 660 16.15 19.87 -5.66
C ALA A 660 15.09 19.05 -6.42
N PRO A 661 15.43 18.01 -7.23
CA PRO A 661 14.44 17.15 -7.89
C PRO A 661 13.57 16.29 -6.96
N ILE A 662 13.90 16.19 -5.65
CA ILE A 662 13.29 15.23 -4.72
C ILE A 662 12.52 15.99 -3.61
N PRO A 663 11.19 16.18 -3.73
CA PRO A 663 10.42 17.03 -2.82
C PRO A 663 10.46 16.66 -1.34
N ASP A 664 10.68 15.38 -1.03
CA ASP A 664 10.74 14.86 0.34
C ASP A 664 12.07 15.16 1.05
N TYR A 665 13.09 15.60 0.30
CA TYR A 665 14.40 16.02 0.84
C TYR A 665 14.55 17.55 0.93
N HIS A 666 13.51 18.32 0.58
CA HIS A 666 13.56 19.79 0.64
C HIS A 666 13.70 20.28 2.09
N SER A 667 14.79 21.00 2.34
CA SER A 667 15.15 21.51 3.68
C SER A 667 15.90 22.85 3.57
N PRO A 668 16.06 23.61 4.68
CA PRO A 668 16.85 24.84 4.69
C PRO A 668 18.27 24.73 4.10
N ALA A 669 18.85 23.53 4.12
CA ALA A 669 20.16 23.25 3.52
C ALA A 669 20.21 23.42 1.99
N MET A 670 19.05 23.44 1.30
CA MET A 670 18.99 23.81 -0.13
C MET A 670 19.37 25.27 -0.35
N ASP A 671 18.80 26.19 0.44
CA ASP A 671 19.09 27.62 0.31
C ASP A 671 20.56 27.91 0.66
N VAL A 672 21.15 27.13 1.59
CA VAL A 672 22.60 27.20 1.91
C VAL A 672 23.45 26.87 0.68
N TYR A 673 23.08 25.83 -0.08
CA TYR A 673 23.80 25.46 -1.30
C TYR A 673 23.69 26.56 -2.35
N SER A 674 22.48 27.05 -2.63
CA SER A 674 22.24 28.14 -3.57
C SER A 674 22.94 29.45 -3.15
N TYR A 675 23.00 29.72 -1.85
CA TYR A 675 23.79 30.81 -1.28
C TYR A 675 25.30 30.64 -1.48
N SER A 676 25.85 29.42 -1.38
CA SER A 676 27.25 29.17 -1.70
C SER A 676 27.57 29.33 -3.20
N VAL A 677 26.63 29.01 -4.09
CA VAL A 677 26.75 29.34 -5.52
C VAL A 677 26.74 30.86 -5.74
N LEU A 678 25.88 31.59 -5.04
CA LEU A 678 25.82 33.05 -5.08
C LEU A 678 27.14 33.72 -4.59
N LEU A 679 27.71 33.23 -3.49
CA LEU A 679 29.03 33.69 -3.01
C LEU A 679 30.13 33.46 -4.05
N MET A 680 30.09 32.31 -4.74
CA MET A 680 31.05 31.96 -5.79
C MET A 680 30.93 32.90 -6.99
N GLU A 681 29.71 33.17 -7.48
CA GLU A 681 29.46 34.13 -8.57
C GLU A 681 29.97 35.53 -8.20
N MET A 682 29.65 36.03 -7.00
CA MET A 682 30.13 37.34 -6.53
C MET A 682 31.66 37.43 -6.45
N THR A 683 32.33 36.36 -5.99
CA THR A 683 33.79 36.37 -5.75
C THR A 683 34.59 36.18 -7.05
N LEU A 684 34.06 35.40 -8.00
CA LEU A 684 34.71 35.15 -9.30
C LEU A 684 34.28 36.15 -10.39
N CYS A 685 33.20 36.91 -10.16
CA CYS A 685 32.58 37.80 -11.14
C CYS A 685 32.24 37.07 -12.46
N SER A 686 31.91 35.79 -12.38
CA SER A 686 31.61 34.91 -13.53
C SER A 686 30.36 34.06 -13.26
N PRO A 687 29.58 33.72 -14.31
CA PRO A 687 28.37 32.92 -14.14
C PRO A 687 28.64 31.57 -13.46
N PRO A 688 27.72 31.07 -12.61
CA PRO A 688 27.89 29.77 -11.97
C PRO A 688 27.71 28.63 -12.99
N GLU A 689 28.56 27.61 -12.88
CA GLU A 689 28.49 26.42 -13.72
C GLU A 689 27.20 25.62 -13.51
N MET A 690 26.80 24.84 -14.53
CA MET A 690 25.50 24.16 -14.54
C MET A 690 25.48 22.83 -13.79
N THR A 691 26.58 22.06 -13.78
CA THR A 691 26.64 20.78 -13.04
C THR A 691 27.32 20.90 -11.68
N THR A 692 27.05 19.93 -10.80
CA THR A 692 27.63 19.90 -9.44
C THR A 692 29.15 19.73 -9.47
N GLY A 693 29.67 18.88 -10.37
CA GLY A 693 31.11 18.64 -10.50
C GLY A 693 31.87 19.85 -11.05
N GLU A 694 31.30 20.56 -12.04
CA GLU A 694 31.87 21.79 -12.57
C GLU A 694 31.90 22.90 -11.50
N ARG A 695 30.84 23.03 -10.67
CA ARG A 695 30.83 23.97 -9.53
C ARG A 695 31.89 23.65 -8.47
N GLU A 696 32.14 22.37 -8.19
CA GLU A 696 33.22 21.97 -7.27
C GLU A 696 34.59 22.42 -7.82
N VAL A 697 34.84 22.23 -9.12
CA VAL A 697 36.06 22.73 -9.79
C VAL A 697 36.11 24.26 -9.81
N GLN A 698 35.01 24.95 -10.14
CA GLN A 698 34.89 26.41 -10.17
C GLN A 698 35.19 27.03 -8.78
N SER A 699 34.74 26.38 -7.69
CA SER A 699 35.08 26.79 -6.31
C SER A 699 36.60 26.74 -6.03
N GLY A 700 37.33 25.91 -6.77
CA GLY A 700 38.78 25.83 -6.75
C GLY A 700 39.47 27.14 -7.12
N SER A 701 38.87 27.93 -8.02
CA SER A 701 39.43 29.18 -8.56
C SER A 701 39.28 30.39 -7.62
N VAL A 702 38.55 30.26 -6.50
CA VAL A 702 38.38 31.35 -5.53
C VAL A 702 39.70 31.62 -4.81
N SER A 703 40.25 32.83 -4.94
CA SER A 703 41.53 33.22 -4.33
C SER A 703 41.43 33.53 -2.84
N TRP A 704 40.27 34.01 -2.36
CA TRP A 704 40.03 34.34 -0.95
C TRP A 704 39.81 33.06 -0.14
N SER A 705 40.79 32.67 0.70
CA SER A 705 40.83 31.40 1.43
C SER A 705 39.60 31.13 2.29
N ASP A 706 39.17 32.12 3.07
CA ASP A 706 38.11 31.95 4.05
C ASP A 706 36.75 31.84 3.34
N MET A 707 36.56 32.66 2.29
CA MET A 707 35.38 32.61 1.43
C MET A 707 35.30 31.27 0.68
N LYS A 708 36.42 30.79 0.11
CA LYS A 708 36.52 29.47 -0.53
C LYS A 708 36.14 28.34 0.43
N SER A 709 36.66 28.37 1.66
CA SER A 709 36.31 27.38 2.70
C SER A 709 34.83 27.40 3.06
N LEU A 710 34.20 28.58 3.09
CA LEU A 710 32.76 28.71 3.32
C LEU A 710 31.93 28.19 2.14
N ILE A 711 32.31 28.53 0.90
CA ILE A 711 31.67 28.06 -0.34
C ILE A 711 31.72 26.53 -0.40
N GLN A 712 32.90 25.92 -0.25
CA GLN A 712 33.08 24.48 -0.37
C GLN A 712 32.30 23.68 0.70
N ARG A 713 32.14 24.22 1.92
CA ARG A 713 31.30 23.58 2.95
C ARG A 713 29.80 23.63 2.60
N GLY A 714 29.31 24.71 1.98
CA GLY A 714 27.91 24.81 1.57
C GLY A 714 27.59 24.08 0.26
N LEU A 715 28.57 23.89 -0.64
CA LEU A 715 28.42 23.07 -1.85
C LEU A 715 28.41 21.55 -1.59
N ASN A 716 28.52 21.09 -0.33
CA ASN A 716 28.58 19.66 -0.01
C ASN A 716 27.36 18.89 -0.56
N ALA A 717 27.61 17.76 -1.24
CA ALA A 717 26.57 16.91 -1.80
C ALA A 717 25.57 16.38 -0.75
N ASN A 718 26.01 16.14 0.49
CA ASN A 718 25.14 15.75 1.61
C ASN A 718 24.53 17.00 2.28
N PRO A 719 23.20 17.21 2.23
CA PRO A 719 22.57 18.39 2.83
C PRO A 719 22.80 18.52 4.34
N ARG A 720 23.01 17.41 5.06
CA ARG A 720 23.27 17.41 6.51
C ARG A 720 24.69 17.85 6.89
N ALA A 721 25.61 17.87 5.92
CA ALA A 721 27.00 18.30 6.13
C ALA A 721 27.19 19.81 5.84
N ARG A 722 26.20 20.47 5.24
CA ARG A 722 26.22 21.91 4.98
C ARG A 722 26.02 22.70 6.29
N PRO A 723 26.65 23.88 6.45
CA PRO A 723 26.44 24.73 7.62
C PRO A 723 25.02 25.31 7.64
N THR A 724 24.49 25.58 8.83
CA THR A 724 23.28 26.41 8.99
C THR A 724 23.58 27.89 8.69
N MET A 725 22.57 28.69 8.33
CA MET A 725 22.79 30.12 8.10
C MET A 725 23.32 30.87 9.33
N ALA A 726 22.99 30.43 10.55
CA ALA A 726 23.62 30.93 11.77
C ALA A 726 25.14 30.70 11.82
N GLN A 727 25.61 29.51 11.40
CA GLN A 727 27.05 29.19 11.28
C GLN A 727 27.72 29.91 10.11
N VAL A 728 26.98 30.20 9.04
CA VAL A 728 27.43 31.03 7.91
C VAL A 728 27.66 32.46 8.39
N ILE A 729 26.69 33.09 9.08
CA ILE A 729 26.82 34.44 9.66
C ILE A 729 28.04 34.52 10.57
N GLU A 730 28.24 33.54 11.45
CA GLU A 730 29.40 33.49 12.35
C GLU A 730 30.72 33.29 11.60
N SER A 731 30.71 32.58 10.47
CA SER A 731 31.90 32.46 9.61
C SER A 731 32.23 33.81 8.95
N LEU A 732 31.25 34.51 8.40
CA LEU A 732 31.43 35.81 7.73
C LEU A 732 31.93 36.90 8.69
N LYS A 733 31.44 36.93 9.93
CA LYS A 733 31.90 37.88 10.97
C LYS A 733 33.38 37.74 11.34
N ARG A 734 33.97 36.56 11.10
CA ARG A 734 35.37 36.25 11.43
C ARG A 734 36.33 36.48 10.28
N MET A 735 35.81 36.68 9.05
CA MET A 735 36.64 36.96 7.88
C MET A 735 37.33 38.31 8.05
N LYS A 736 38.63 38.33 7.78
CA LYS A 736 39.39 39.56 7.60
C LYS A 736 39.48 39.86 6.10
N ILE A 737 39.41 41.14 5.77
CA ILE A 737 39.56 41.68 4.41
C ILE A 737 41.00 42.17 4.24
#